data_AF-A0A7K7RLA4-F1
#
_entry.id   AF-A0A7K7RLA4-F1
#
_cell.length_a   1.000
_cell.length_b   1.000
_cell.length_c   1.000
_cell.angle_alpha   90.00
_cell.angle_beta   90.00
_cell.angle_gamma   90.00
#
_symmetry.space_group_name_H-M   'P 1'
#
loop_
_entity.id
_entity.type
_entity.pdbx_description
1 polymer ?
#
loop_
_entity_poly.entity_id
_entity_poly.type
_entity_poly.pdbx_seq_one_letter_code
_entity_poly.pdbx_strand_id
1 'polypeptide(L)'
;QVCDSILNIGPCANAAMGEPAFLSEEFQNSPEPDLEIVLCSGYGKNGALTVLQRSIRPQVVTTFELPGCYDMWTVTAPLPQEQPEVAPGTSAEPEAAMAAPEPSEEDGERHGFLILSREDSTMILQTGQEILELDTSGFATQGPTVFAGNLGQGQFIVQVSPLGLRLLQGGTQLHFVPVDLGSPIVHCAVADPFGVLLSADGHLATFTLKGDTYGGRAPRLALLRPPVSHPSRVTALCLYRDLSGMSPMMSPVSPMCTQVYPRCAQVSQVCPGVPSLPSGSVDDEEEMLYGDSGGSGRSPPREEPRRAGPPERDPAPLSPEPSHWCVLARENGNMEIYQVPEWRLVFLVKNFPVGQRVLVDSSFGQPPAEPRKDERGERELPHVRELLLVGLGRAQSRPFLLVHVEQELLLYEAFAHDSQLGQSNLKVRFRKVPHGINFREKKLKPSRKKPEGPGAAPGGAPGGTPEEPGGPRGRVARFRPFHDIYGYSGVFICGPSPHWVLLTGRGALRLHPMGIDGPVESFAPFHNVNCPKGFLYFNRQGELRISVLPAYLSYDAPWPVRKIPLRCTAHYVAYHVESKVYAVATSSPHPCTRIPRMTGEEKEFESIERDERYVPPQQEAFSIQLISPVSWEAIPNTRIALEEWEHVTCMKTVSLRSEETVSGLKGYVAVGTCLMQGEEVTCRGRILILDVIEVVPEPGQPLTKNKFKVLYEKEQKGPVTALCHCHGYLVSAIGQKIFLWSLKDNELTGMAFIDTQLYIHQMISVKSFILAADLMKSISLLRYQEESKTLSLVSRDAKPLEVYSVDFMVDGSQLGFLVSDRDRNLLVYMYLPEAKESFGGLRLLRRADFHVGAHVNTFWRTPCRGHAEGPNRRSSTWENKHITWFATLDGGLGLLLPMQEKTYRRLLMLQNALSSALPHLAGLNPRAFRLLQSERRLLQNAVRNVLDGELLGRYLYLSAMERAELAKKIGTTPEIILDDLLEIDRVTAHF
;
A
#
# COMPACT_ATOMS: atom_id res chain seq x y z
N GLN A 1 14.60 -27.48 -3.49
CA GLN A 1 14.45 -26.42 -2.47
C GLN A 1 13.65 -25.28 -3.07
N VAL A 2 12.82 -24.59 -2.28
CA VAL A 2 12.11 -23.38 -2.73
C VAL A 2 13.09 -22.20 -2.59
N CYS A 3 13.42 -21.52 -3.69
CA CYS A 3 14.41 -20.43 -3.69
C CYS A 3 13.80 -19.07 -3.34
N ASP A 4 12.57 -18.80 -3.78
CA ASP A 4 11.81 -17.58 -3.49
C ASP A 4 10.31 -17.87 -3.59
N SER A 5 9.47 -16.97 -3.05
CA SER A 5 8.01 -17.05 -3.14
C SER A 5 7.40 -15.67 -3.42
N ILE A 6 6.44 -15.64 -4.36
CA ILE A 6 5.65 -14.45 -4.65
C ILE A 6 4.30 -14.61 -3.95
N LEU A 7 3.95 -13.63 -3.12
CA LEU A 7 2.67 -13.62 -2.41
C LEU A 7 1.52 -13.47 -3.42
N ASN A 8 0.52 -14.34 -3.27
CA ASN A 8 -0.73 -14.31 -4.01
C ASN A 8 -1.90 -14.44 -3.02
N ILE A 9 -2.90 -13.56 -3.17
CA ILE A 9 -4.13 -13.53 -2.37
C ILE A 9 -5.33 -14.15 -3.09
N GLY A 10 -5.20 -14.47 -4.38
CA GLY A 10 -6.25 -15.10 -5.18
C GLY A 10 -6.22 -16.64 -5.14
N PRO A 11 -7.34 -17.30 -5.49
CA PRO A 11 -8.66 -16.71 -5.71
C PRO A 11 -9.37 -16.32 -4.41
N CYS A 12 -10.10 -15.20 -4.42
CA CYS A 12 -10.84 -14.70 -3.25
C CYS A 12 -12.27 -15.27 -3.23
N ALA A 13 -12.46 -16.43 -2.58
CA ALA A 13 -13.75 -17.14 -2.57
C ALA A 13 -14.82 -16.44 -1.72
N ASN A 14 -14.45 -16.05 -0.50
CA ASN A 14 -15.29 -15.33 0.45
C ASN A 14 -14.48 -14.28 1.23
N ALA A 15 -15.14 -13.27 1.77
CA ALA A 15 -14.53 -12.16 2.49
C ALA A 15 -15.41 -11.77 3.69
N ALA A 16 -14.80 -11.54 4.84
CA ALA A 16 -15.47 -10.98 6.02
C ALA A 16 -14.68 -9.79 6.55
N MET A 17 -15.40 -8.73 6.94
CA MET A 17 -14.82 -7.65 7.72
C MET A 17 -14.86 -8.01 9.20
N GLY A 18 -13.80 -7.68 9.93
CA GLY A 18 -13.81 -7.74 11.39
C GLY A 18 -12.94 -6.65 12.00
N GLU A 19 -12.84 -6.69 13.33
CA GLU A 19 -12.03 -5.76 14.11
C GLU A 19 -10.70 -6.45 14.48
N PRO A 20 -9.56 -5.77 14.32
CA PRO A 20 -8.28 -6.33 14.71
C PRO A 20 -8.24 -6.57 16.22
N ALA A 21 -7.64 -7.69 16.64
CA ALA A 21 -7.53 -8.04 18.05
C ALA A 21 -6.61 -7.11 18.87
N PHE A 22 -5.59 -6.55 18.22
CA PHE A 22 -4.60 -5.68 18.85
C PHE A 22 -4.71 -4.28 18.28
N LEU A 23 -5.12 -3.35 19.15
CA LEU A 23 -5.11 -1.92 18.90
C LEU A 23 -4.52 -1.25 20.14
N SER A 24 -3.52 -0.39 19.94
CA SER A 24 -2.91 0.38 21.03
C SER A 24 -3.98 1.22 21.73
N GLU A 25 -3.87 1.37 23.05
CA GLU A 25 -4.88 2.02 23.89
C GLU A 25 -5.13 3.47 23.47
N GLU A 26 -4.10 4.14 22.97
CA GLU A 26 -4.13 5.52 22.47
C GLU A 26 -5.07 5.68 21.25
N PHE A 27 -5.35 4.60 20.52
CA PHE A 27 -6.18 4.64 19.32
C PHE A 27 -7.63 4.17 19.52
N GLN A 28 -7.97 3.61 20.68
CA GLN A 28 -9.29 3.01 20.91
C GLN A 28 -10.45 4.01 20.82
N ASN A 29 -10.19 5.29 21.09
CA ASN A 29 -11.18 6.35 21.04
C ASN A 29 -11.28 7.05 19.66
N SER A 30 -10.69 6.47 18.61
CA SER A 30 -10.80 7.00 17.25
C SER A 30 -12.27 7.07 16.82
N PRO A 31 -12.70 8.17 16.17
CA PRO A 31 -14.08 8.32 15.69
C PRO A 31 -14.39 7.39 14.50
N GLU A 32 -13.37 6.95 13.77
CA GLU A 32 -13.52 6.07 12.62
C GLU A 32 -13.30 4.61 13.07
N PRO A 33 -14.16 3.67 12.64
CA PRO A 33 -14.07 2.28 13.06
C PRO A 33 -12.81 1.62 12.50
N ASP A 34 -12.11 0.90 13.36
CA ASP A 34 -10.92 0.14 13.01
C ASP A 34 -11.30 -1.23 12.47
N LEU A 35 -11.16 -1.39 11.15
CA LEU A 35 -11.57 -2.59 10.43
C LEU A 35 -10.39 -3.25 9.72
N GLU A 36 -10.46 -4.56 9.59
CA GLU A 36 -9.61 -5.39 8.74
C GLU A 36 -10.46 -6.35 7.90
N ILE A 37 -9.86 -6.89 6.83
CA ILE A 37 -10.53 -7.83 5.93
C ILE A 37 -9.85 -9.19 6.03
N VAL A 38 -10.64 -10.24 6.19
CA VAL A 38 -10.19 -11.63 6.10
C VAL A 38 -10.78 -12.26 4.85
N LEU A 39 -9.90 -12.74 3.98
CA LEU A 39 -10.25 -13.41 2.72
C LEU A 39 -9.98 -14.90 2.79
N CYS A 40 -10.90 -15.71 2.26
CA CYS A 40 -10.63 -17.08 1.86
C CYS A 40 -9.84 -17.07 0.55
N SER A 41 -8.58 -17.49 0.61
CA SER A 41 -7.62 -17.39 -0.49
C SER A 41 -7.01 -18.74 -0.84
N GLY A 42 -6.65 -18.95 -2.12
CA GLY A 42 -6.04 -20.20 -2.57
C GLY A 42 -7.02 -21.36 -2.71
N TYR A 43 -6.51 -22.53 -3.09
CA TYR A 43 -7.31 -23.74 -3.32
C TYR A 43 -6.51 -25.01 -2.97
N GLY A 44 -7.18 -26.03 -2.44
CA GLY A 44 -6.60 -27.32 -2.07
C GLY A 44 -5.44 -27.17 -1.08
N LYS A 45 -4.29 -27.77 -1.41
CA LYS A 45 -3.06 -27.72 -0.59
C LYS A 45 -2.55 -26.29 -0.31
N ASN A 46 -2.86 -25.34 -1.19
CA ASN A 46 -2.43 -23.95 -1.07
C ASN A 46 -3.52 -23.05 -0.47
N GLY A 47 -4.64 -23.62 -0.02
CA GLY A 47 -5.70 -22.86 0.63
C GLY A 47 -5.26 -22.25 1.96
N ALA A 48 -5.66 -21.00 2.17
CA ALA A 48 -5.18 -20.13 3.22
C ALA A 48 -6.22 -19.04 3.54
N LEU A 49 -6.10 -18.44 4.71
CA LEU A 49 -6.74 -17.17 5.00
C LEU A 49 -5.74 -16.04 4.79
N THR A 50 -6.21 -14.94 4.22
CA THR A 50 -5.42 -13.75 3.99
C THR A 50 -6.05 -12.60 4.75
N VAL A 51 -5.34 -12.11 5.76
CA VAL A 51 -5.72 -10.92 6.53
C VAL A 51 -5.09 -9.71 5.87
N LEU A 52 -5.91 -8.76 5.45
CA LEU A 52 -5.51 -7.54 4.76
C LEU A 52 -5.86 -6.32 5.60
N GLN A 53 -4.87 -5.46 5.74
CA GLN A 53 -5.00 -4.12 6.33
C GLN A 53 -4.37 -3.15 5.34
N ARG A 54 -5.01 -2.04 5.03
CA ARG A 54 -4.44 -1.06 4.07
C ARG A 54 -3.53 -0.09 4.80
N SER A 55 -3.93 0.36 5.98
CA SER A 55 -3.17 1.33 6.78
C SER A 55 -2.23 0.62 7.77
N ILE A 56 -1.04 1.19 7.97
CA ILE A 56 -0.12 0.74 9.02
C ILE A 56 -0.62 1.26 10.36
N ARG A 57 -0.74 0.34 11.32
CA ARG A 57 -1.12 0.60 12.71
C ARG A 57 0.14 0.49 13.57
N PRO A 58 0.72 1.60 14.06
CA PRO A 58 1.89 1.53 14.93
C PRO A 58 1.51 0.90 16.27
N GLN A 59 2.33 -0.02 16.77
CA GLN A 59 2.22 -0.51 18.14
C GLN A 59 2.94 0.48 19.05
N VAL A 60 2.19 1.27 19.80
CA VAL A 60 2.75 2.28 20.70
C VAL A 60 3.22 1.57 21.95
N VAL A 61 4.51 1.75 22.28
CA VAL A 61 5.11 1.20 23.50
C VAL A 61 5.03 2.23 24.63
N THR A 62 5.27 3.49 24.32
CA THR A 62 5.25 4.60 25.30
C THR A 62 4.97 5.91 24.58
N THR A 63 4.26 6.81 25.27
CA THR A 63 3.90 8.15 24.80
C THR A 63 4.43 9.21 25.79
N PHE A 64 5.00 10.30 25.27
CA PHE A 64 5.44 11.45 26.04
C PHE A 64 4.78 12.72 25.51
N GLU A 65 4.33 13.60 26.41
CA GLU A 65 3.79 14.92 26.04
C GLU A 65 4.91 15.97 26.07
N LEU A 66 5.37 16.43 24.90
CA LEU A 66 6.48 17.37 24.79
C LEU A 66 6.06 18.59 23.97
N PRO A 67 5.39 19.58 24.60
CA PRO A 67 4.89 20.75 23.89
C PRO A 67 6.03 21.62 23.35
N GLY A 68 5.84 22.17 22.14
CA GLY A 68 6.76 23.14 21.52
C GLY A 68 7.93 22.52 20.75
N CYS A 69 8.13 21.20 20.82
CA CYS A 69 9.06 20.49 19.96
C CYS A 69 8.45 20.29 18.56
N TYR A 70 9.15 20.66 17.50
CA TYR A 70 8.63 20.53 16.12
C TYR A 70 9.51 19.65 15.21
N ASP A 71 10.80 19.45 15.55
CA ASP A 71 11.71 18.59 14.79
C ASP A 71 12.49 17.65 15.73
N MET A 72 12.92 16.52 15.19
CA MET A 72 13.59 15.46 15.92
C MET A 72 14.65 14.77 15.06
N TRP A 73 15.71 14.31 15.72
CA TRP A 73 16.74 13.45 15.15
C TRP A 73 17.20 12.42 16.19
N THR A 74 17.49 11.23 15.71
CA THR A 74 18.15 10.19 16.48
C THR A 74 19.56 10.00 15.96
N VAL A 75 20.52 9.82 16.85
CA VAL A 75 21.93 9.63 16.50
C VAL A 75 22.50 8.43 17.22
N THR A 76 23.33 7.66 16.53
CA THR A 76 24.10 6.58 17.14
C THR A 76 25.25 7.17 17.94
N ALA A 77 25.55 6.57 19.08
CA ALA A 77 26.71 6.92 19.89
C ALA A 77 27.51 5.65 20.16
N PRO A 78 28.84 5.65 19.97
CA PRO A 78 29.65 4.53 20.40
C PRO A 78 29.53 4.37 21.91
N LEU A 79 29.33 3.13 22.38
CA LEU A 79 29.34 2.82 23.80
C LEU A 79 30.67 3.31 24.41
N PRO A 80 30.66 3.98 25.57
CA PRO A 80 31.88 4.27 26.29
C PRO A 80 32.60 2.94 26.54
N GLN A 81 33.82 2.78 26.01
CA GLN A 81 34.72 1.78 26.57
C GLN A 81 35.00 2.24 28.00
N GLU A 82 34.33 1.62 28.98
CA GLU A 82 34.77 1.70 30.37
C GLU A 82 36.21 1.18 30.39
N GLN A 83 37.18 2.09 30.41
CA GLN A 83 38.54 1.75 30.79
C GLN A 83 38.44 1.33 32.26
N PRO A 84 38.87 0.12 32.64
CA PRO A 84 38.96 -0.20 34.04
C PRO A 84 39.99 0.75 34.65
N GLU A 85 39.53 1.65 35.52
CA GLU A 85 40.42 2.44 36.37
C GLU A 85 41.21 1.47 37.24
N VAL A 86 42.46 1.19 36.85
CA VAL A 86 43.40 0.46 37.68
C VAL A 86 43.82 1.40 38.82
N ALA A 87 43.12 1.33 39.94
CA ALA A 87 43.64 1.83 41.21
C ALA A 87 44.90 1.02 41.58
N PRO A 88 46.05 1.66 41.87
CA PRO A 88 47.26 0.92 42.20
C PRO A 88 47.20 0.46 43.66
N GLY A 89 47.11 -0.86 43.84
CA GLY A 89 47.56 -1.52 45.06
C GLY A 89 46.45 -2.03 45.97
N THR A 90 46.11 -3.32 45.83
CA THR A 90 46.18 -4.33 46.90
C THR A 90 45.94 -5.70 46.27
N SER A 91 46.87 -6.62 46.47
CA SER A 91 46.78 -8.02 46.05
C SER A 91 45.84 -8.80 46.99
N ALA A 92 44.69 -9.23 46.49
CA ALA A 92 43.87 -10.28 47.09
C ALA A 92 43.15 -11.07 45.98
N GLU A 93 43.03 -12.38 46.18
CA GLU A 93 42.63 -13.43 45.23
C GLU A 93 41.19 -13.28 44.68
N PRO A 94 40.86 -13.87 43.51
CA PRO A 94 39.54 -13.72 42.90
C PRO A 94 38.59 -14.84 43.36
N GLU A 95 37.56 -14.50 44.14
CA GLU A 95 36.37 -15.34 44.31
C GLU A 95 35.12 -14.63 43.77
N ALA A 96 34.49 -15.29 42.80
CA ALA A 96 33.07 -15.26 42.44
C ALA A 96 32.39 -13.89 42.26
N ALA A 97 32.65 -13.23 41.12
CA ALA A 97 31.68 -12.33 40.50
C ALA A 97 30.97 -13.08 39.37
N MET A 98 29.63 -13.17 39.46
CA MET A 98 28.77 -13.73 38.43
C MET A 98 29.03 -13.04 37.09
N ALA A 99 29.23 -13.85 36.06
CA ALA A 99 29.37 -13.40 34.69
C ALA A 99 28.15 -12.57 34.28
N ALA A 100 28.35 -11.28 34.03
CA ALA A 100 27.51 -10.55 33.10
C ALA A 100 27.61 -11.27 31.74
N PRO A 101 26.50 -11.46 31.01
CA PRO A 101 26.56 -12.12 29.72
C PRO A 101 27.43 -11.30 28.77
N GLU A 102 28.41 -11.95 28.16
CA GLU A 102 29.16 -11.41 27.03
C GLU A 102 28.16 -10.89 25.97
N PRO A 103 28.38 -9.71 25.38
CA PRO A 103 27.50 -9.23 24.32
C PRO A 103 27.63 -10.19 23.13
N SER A 104 26.53 -10.85 22.78
CA SER A 104 26.44 -11.59 21.53
C SER A 104 26.65 -10.61 20.36
N GLU A 105 27.23 -11.11 19.26
CA GLU A 105 27.44 -10.36 18.00
C GLU A 105 26.12 -9.84 17.35
N GLU A 106 24.97 -9.96 18.02
CA GLU A 106 23.65 -9.47 17.61
C GLU A 106 23.35 -8.03 18.08
N ASP A 107 24.19 -7.44 18.94
CA ASP A 107 24.04 -6.05 19.40
C ASP A 107 24.50 -5.05 18.32
N GLY A 108 23.63 -4.81 17.34
CA GLY A 108 23.82 -3.80 16.29
C GLY A 108 23.91 -2.36 16.80
N GLU A 109 24.14 -1.41 15.88
CA GLU A 109 24.21 0.03 16.17
C GLU A 109 22.94 0.54 16.89
N ARG A 110 23.06 0.81 18.19
CA ARG A 110 21.98 1.42 19.00
C ARG A 110 22.02 2.94 18.90
N HIS A 111 20.83 3.55 18.95
CA HIS A 111 20.73 5.00 19.06
C HIS A 111 21.06 5.40 20.50
N GLY A 112 21.93 6.40 20.67
CA GLY A 112 22.42 6.84 21.98
C GLY A 112 21.86 8.18 22.44
N PHE A 113 21.47 9.05 21.51
CA PHE A 113 20.83 10.33 21.82
C PHE A 113 19.63 10.60 20.90
N LEU A 114 18.61 11.21 21.48
CA LEU A 114 17.45 11.78 20.81
C LEU A 114 17.51 13.31 20.99
N ILE A 115 17.56 14.04 19.89
CA ILE A 115 17.73 15.49 19.85
C ILE A 115 16.42 16.10 19.33
N LEU A 116 15.81 16.97 20.13
CA LEU A 116 14.53 17.61 19.83
C LEU A 116 14.72 19.13 19.71
N SER A 117 14.31 19.73 18.60
CA SER A 117 14.37 21.19 18.43
C SER A 117 13.05 21.86 18.79
N ARG A 118 13.15 22.93 19.57
CA ARG A 118 12.09 23.91 19.85
C ARG A 118 12.40 25.22 19.13
N GLU A 119 11.49 26.19 19.19
CA GLU A 119 11.67 27.49 18.51
C GLU A 119 12.81 28.33 19.13
N ASP A 120 13.03 28.19 20.44
CA ASP A 120 14.00 28.96 21.22
C ASP A 120 15.17 28.13 21.78
N SER A 121 15.04 26.80 21.81
CA SER A 121 15.94 25.90 22.53
C SER A 121 16.03 24.51 21.87
N THR A 122 16.98 23.69 22.31
CA THR A 122 17.09 22.27 21.91
C THR A 122 17.13 21.40 23.17
N MET A 123 16.30 20.36 23.21
CA MET A 123 16.23 19.37 24.27
C MET A 123 16.95 18.09 23.83
N ILE A 124 17.72 17.47 24.74
CA ILE A 124 18.52 16.28 24.43
C ILE A 124 18.17 15.20 25.42
N LEU A 125 17.86 14.03 24.91
CA LEU A 125 17.50 12.86 25.69
C LEU A 125 18.56 11.77 25.44
N GLN A 126 19.19 11.28 26.51
CA GLN A 126 20.07 10.12 26.44
C GLN A 126 19.23 8.85 26.43
N THR A 127 19.49 7.96 25.48
CA THR A 127 18.69 6.75 25.26
C THR A 127 19.46 5.52 25.74
N GLY A 128 18.91 4.83 26.74
CA GLY A 128 19.44 3.57 27.27
C GLY A 128 18.31 2.69 27.81
N GLN A 129 18.50 2.06 28.98
CA GLN A 129 17.41 1.36 29.67
C GLN A 129 16.24 2.30 30.00
N GLU A 130 16.57 3.54 30.34
CA GLU A 130 15.62 4.63 30.52
C GLU A 130 16.01 5.80 29.60
N ILE A 131 15.02 6.66 29.31
CA ILE A 131 15.22 7.86 28.50
C ILE A 131 15.24 9.04 29.46
N LEU A 132 16.41 9.69 29.59
CA LEU A 132 16.63 10.78 30.54
C LEU A 132 17.04 12.06 29.81
N GLU A 133 16.55 13.20 30.28
CA GLU A 133 16.98 14.51 29.82
C GLU A 133 18.41 14.83 30.27
N LEU A 134 19.22 15.29 29.34
CA LEU A 134 20.64 15.56 29.55
C LEU A 134 20.92 17.07 29.47
N ASP A 135 20.98 17.72 30.63
CA ASP A 135 21.25 19.16 30.73
C ASP A 135 22.75 19.50 30.59
N THR A 136 23.63 18.64 31.09
CA THR A 136 25.08 18.86 31.08
C THR A 136 25.74 18.06 29.97
N SER A 137 25.84 18.66 28.78
CA SER A 137 26.50 18.05 27.62
C SER A 137 27.17 19.10 26.72
N GLY A 138 28.03 18.66 25.80
CA GLY A 138 28.70 19.52 24.82
C GLY A 138 27.82 20.02 23.68
N PHE A 139 26.53 19.67 23.66
CA PHE A 139 25.57 20.08 22.65
C PHE A 139 25.12 21.54 22.83
N ALA A 140 24.61 22.14 21.75
CA ALA A 140 23.97 23.45 21.83
C ALA A 140 22.50 23.31 22.26
N THR A 141 22.19 23.74 23.48
CA THR A 141 20.82 23.76 24.05
C THR A 141 20.16 25.15 24.01
N GLN A 142 20.96 26.22 23.99
CA GLN A 142 20.51 27.62 24.07
C GLN A 142 19.80 28.17 22.81
N GLY A 143 19.68 27.37 21.76
CA GLY A 143 19.07 27.79 20.50
C GLY A 143 18.54 26.59 19.72
N PRO A 144 17.82 26.84 18.61
CA PRO A 144 17.25 25.78 17.78
C PRO A 144 18.35 25.02 17.02
N THR A 145 18.09 23.73 16.80
CA THR A 145 18.94 22.87 15.97
C THR A 145 18.25 22.68 14.61
N VAL A 146 18.98 22.90 13.52
CA VAL A 146 18.47 22.77 12.14
C VAL A 146 18.66 21.35 11.62
N PHE A 147 19.74 20.69 12.02
CA PHE A 147 20.03 19.31 11.65
C PHE A 147 20.94 18.65 12.68
N ALA A 148 20.71 17.38 12.96
CA ALA A 148 21.65 16.53 13.68
C ALA A 148 21.77 15.17 12.99
N GLY A 149 22.98 14.61 12.95
CA GLY A 149 23.23 13.32 12.30
C GLY A 149 24.62 12.77 12.58
N ASN A 150 24.90 11.59 12.05
CA ASN A 150 26.18 10.92 12.21
C ASN A 150 27.15 11.19 11.04
N LEU A 151 28.45 11.14 11.33
CA LEU A 151 29.56 11.31 10.36
C LEU A 151 30.71 10.36 10.70
N GLY A 152 31.47 9.90 9.70
CA GLY A 152 32.58 8.98 9.88
C GLY A 152 32.12 7.58 10.31
N GLN A 153 31.17 6.98 9.59
CA GLN A 153 30.60 5.66 9.88
C GLN A 153 30.08 5.50 11.32
N GLY A 154 29.33 6.50 11.82
CA GLY A 154 28.70 6.43 13.15
C GLY A 154 29.59 6.85 14.33
N GLN A 155 30.86 7.19 14.10
CA GLN A 155 31.78 7.54 15.19
C GLN A 155 31.59 8.97 15.74
N PHE A 156 31.21 9.91 14.89
CA PHE A 156 31.03 11.31 15.27
C PHE A 156 29.59 11.76 15.06
N ILE A 157 29.18 12.73 15.88
CA ILE A 157 27.87 13.38 15.80
C ILE A 157 28.11 14.81 15.31
N VAL A 158 27.35 15.23 14.30
CA VAL A 158 27.35 16.62 13.84
C VAL A 158 26.01 17.26 14.20
N GLN A 159 26.08 18.41 14.89
CA GLN A 159 24.93 19.24 15.22
C GLN A 159 25.08 20.58 14.49
N VAL A 160 24.05 20.96 13.73
CA VAL A 160 24.02 22.20 12.94
C VAL A 160 23.03 23.17 13.58
N SER A 161 23.55 24.30 14.04
CA SER A 161 22.77 25.44 14.52
C SER A 161 22.73 26.54 13.44
N PRO A 162 21.80 27.50 13.51
CA PRO A 162 21.78 28.63 12.59
C PRO A 162 23.09 29.45 12.55
N LEU A 163 23.90 29.39 13.61
CA LEU A 163 25.16 30.12 13.81
C LEU A 163 26.41 29.34 13.35
N GLY A 164 26.32 28.01 13.20
CA GLY A 164 27.48 27.19 12.86
C GLY A 164 27.36 25.70 13.17
N LEU A 165 28.46 24.99 12.91
CA LEU A 165 28.58 23.53 13.00
C LEU A 165 29.30 23.11 14.28
N ARG A 166 28.77 22.12 15.01
CA ARG A 166 29.44 21.44 16.12
C ARG A 166 29.73 19.99 15.75
N LEU A 167 30.95 19.55 15.99
CA LEU A 167 31.37 18.16 15.92
C LEU A 167 31.55 17.62 17.34
N LEU A 168 30.85 16.53 17.65
CA LEU A 168 30.84 15.87 18.94
C LEU A 168 31.27 14.41 18.80
N GLN A 169 31.82 13.88 19.89
CA GLN A 169 32.02 12.45 20.09
C GLN A 169 31.31 12.08 21.39
N GLY A 170 30.23 11.30 21.29
CA GLY A 170 29.31 11.09 22.39
C GLY A 170 28.75 12.42 22.91
N GLY A 171 28.83 12.65 24.23
CA GLY A 171 28.42 13.90 24.87
C GLY A 171 29.46 15.02 24.88
N THR A 172 30.67 14.80 24.33
CA THR A 172 31.78 15.78 24.40
C THR A 172 31.96 16.53 23.07
N GLN A 173 32.14 17.85 23.14
CA GLN A 173 32.39 18.68 21.96
C GLN A 173 33.87 18.64 21.57
N LEU A 174 34.16 18.23 20.33
CA LEU A 174 35.52 18.22 19.78
C LEU A 174 35.87 19.52 19.06
N HIS A 175 34.95 20.01 18.22
CA HIS A 175 35.22 21.17 17.38
C HIS A 175 33.96 21.99 17.11
N PHE A 176 34.10 23.31 17.04
CA PHE A 176 33.04 24.23 16.64
C PHE A 176 33.56 25.12 15.51
N VAL A 177 32.80 25.20 14.43
CA VAL A 177 33.09 26.05 13.27
C VAL A 177 31.95 27.07 13.14
N PRO A 178 32.17 28.36 13.47
CA PRO A 178 31.21 29.40 13.17
C PRO A 178 31.13 29.59 11.65
N VAL A 179 29.92 29.65 11.11
CA VAL A 179 29.68 29.75 9.66
C VAL A 179 28.89 31.02 9.40
N ASP A 180 29.56 32.02 8.83
CA ASP A 180 28.91 33.26 8.37
C ASP A 180 28.80 33.26 6.84
N LEU A 181 27.56 33.10 6.36
CA LEU A 181 27.18 33.14 4.94
C LEU A 181 26.32 34.38 4.62
N GLY A 182 26.29 35.38 5.51
CA GLY A 182 25.42 36.56 5.39
C GLY A 182 23.97 36.34 5.87
N SER A 183 23.49 35.10 5.85
CA SER A 183 22.17 34.68 6.36
C SER A 183 22.27 33.42 7.22
N PRO A 184 21.28 33.19 8.12
CA PRO A 184 21.26 31.98 8.94
C PRO A 184 21.12 30.72 8.08
N ILE A 185 21.65 29.60 8.60
CA ILE A 185 21.55 28.29 7.97
C ILE A 185 20.09 27.79 8.08
N VAL A 186 19.52 27.35 6.96
CA VAL A 186 18.13 26.84 6.88
C VAL A 186 18.04 25.34 6.62
N HIS A 187 19.08 24.74 6.03
CA HIS A 187 19.07 23.32 5.70
C HIS A 187 20.50 22.77 5.63
N CYS A 188 20.66 21.50 6.00
CA CYS A 188 21.90 20.76 5.91
C CYS A 188 21.60 19.35 5.39
N ALA A 189 22.41 18.88 4.44
CA ALA A 189 22.42 17.48 4.01
C ALA A 189 23.79 16.86 4.30
N VAL A 190 23.80 15.60 4.69
CA VAL A 190 25.03 14.85 5.03
C VAL A 190 25.05 13.54 4.25
N ALA A 191 26.19 13.27 3.61
CA ALA A 191 26.51 12.00 2.96
C ALA A 191 27.98 11.69 3.26
N ASP A 192 28.20 10.88 4.30
CA ASP A 192 29.52 10.54 4.84
C ASP A 192 30.56 10.25 3.76
N PRO A 193 31.72 10.96 3.70
CA PRO A 193 32.26 11.94 4.68
C PRO A 193 31.97 13.43 4.40
N PHE A 194 31.09 13.73 3.45
CA PHE A 194 30.77 15.10 3.01
C PHE A 194 29.46 15.62 3.62
N GLY A 195 29.39 16.91 3.87
CA GLY A 195 28.15 17.60 4.22
C GLY A 195 28.04 18.95 3.52
N VAL A 196 26.81 19.42 3.29
CA VAL A 196 26.52 20.68 2.59
C VAL A 196 25.46 21.47 3.33
N LEU A 197 25.73 22.76 3.49
CA LEU A 197 24.90 23.75 4.15
C LEU A 197 24.26 24.70 3.13
N LEU A 198 23.02 25.09 3.41
CA LEU A 198 22.26 26.09 2.68
C LEU A 198 21.88 27.25 3.61
N SER A 199 22.19 28.48 3.22
CA SER A 199 21.73 29.69 3.92
C SER A 199 20.35 30.15 3.43
N ALA A 200 19.71 31.02 4.21
CA ALA A 200 18.41 31.61 3.85
C ALA A 200 18.44 32.52 2.61
N ASP A 201 19.61 32.88 2.06
CA ASP A 201 19.75 33.60 0.78
C ASP A 201 20.21 32.68 -0.37
N GLY A 202 20.37 31.38 -0.08
CA GLY A 202 20.79 30.38 -1.06
C GLY A 202 22.30 30.28 -1.29
N HIS A 203 23.13 30.79 -0.36
CA HIS A 203 24.57 30.53 -0.37
C HIS A 203 24.85 29.09 0.09
N LEU A 204 25.83 28.46 -0.56
CA LEU A 204 26.25 27.09 -0.26
C LEU A 204 27.61 27.05 0.43
N ALA A 205 27.74 26.17 1.41
CA ALA A 205 29.03 25.82 2.00
C ALA A 205 29.13 24.30 2.17
N THR A 206 30.30 23.74 1.91
CA THR A 206 30.55 22.29 1.98
C THR A 206 31.52 22.02 3.11
N PHE A 207 31.32 20.96 3.87
CA PHE A 207 32.24 20.54 4.90
C PHE A 207 32.63 19.08 4.71
N THR A 208 33.85 18.74 5.10
CA THR A 208 34.41 17.39 4.99
C THR A 208 35.06 16.98 6.29
N LEU A 209 34.89 15.72 6.67
CA LEU A 209 35.64 15.14 7.77
C LEU A 209 37.04 14.78 7.27
N LYS A 210 38.06 15.43 7.81
CA LYS A 210 39.46 15.03 7.58
C LYS A 210 39.93 14.19 8.77
N GLY A 211 40.09 12.88 8.53
CA GLY A 211 40.82 11.99 9.44
C GLY A 211 42.31 12.09 9.15
N ASP A 212 43.12 12.43 10.14
CA ASP A 212 44.57 12.52 9.97
C ASP A 212 45.20 11.16 10.33
N THR A 213 45.66 10.42 9.31
CA THR A 213 46.08 9.01 9.43
C THR A 213 47.43 8.82 10.13
N TYR A 214 48.13 9.89 10.56
CA TYR A 214 49.50 9.77 11.09
C TYR A 214 49.85 10.61 12.33
N GLY A 215 48.88 11.06 13.14
CA GLY A 215 49.28 11.57 14.46
C GLY A 215 48.19 12.16 15.32
N GLY A 216 47.65 11.37 16.25
CA GLY A 216 47.16 11.76 17.60
C GLY A 216 46.28 13.00 17.80
N ARG A 217 45.86 13.72 16.75
CA ARG A 217 45.06 14.93 16.81
C ARG A 217 43.61 14.57 16.53
N ALA A 218 42.71 15.15 17.34
CA ALA A 218 41.29 14.96 17.19
C ALA A 218 40.82 15.36 15.76
N PRO A 219 39.87 14.61 15.17
CA PRO A 219 39.36 14.87 13.83
C PRO A 219 38.71 16.26 13.74
N ARG A 220 38.85 16.90 12.58
CA ARG A 220 38.37 18.27 12.34
C ARG A 220 37.54 18.37 11.07
N LEU A 221 36.57 19.28 11.09
CA LEU A 221 35.76 19.64 9.93
C LEU A 221 36.51 20.72 9.12
N ALA A 222 36.70 20.47 7.83
CA ALA A 222 37.22 21.46 6.90
C ALA A 222 36.07 22.04 6.07
N LEU A 223 35.86 23.35 6.16
CA LEU A 223 34.84 24.09 5.40
C LEU A 223 35.43 24.58 4.07
N LEU A 224 34.73 24.30 2.97
CA LEU A 224 35.09 24.68 1.61
C LEU A 224 33.87 25.35 0.96
N ARG A 225 34.08 26.52 0.34
CA ARG A 225 33.05 27.14 -0.50
C ARG A 225 33.07 26.48 -1.89
N PRO A 226 31.96 25.90 -2.36
CA PRO A 226 31.92 25.25 -3.65
C PRO A 226 32.03 26.29 -4.78
N PRO A 227 32.73 26.00 -5.89
CA PRO A 227 32.92 26.94 -7.01
C PRO A 227 31.67 27.06 -7.91
N VAL A 228 30.48 27.11 -7.32
CA VAL A 228 29.20 27.17 -8.06
C VAL A 228 28.70 28.61 -8.04
N SER A 229 29.19 29.46 -8.96
CA SER A 229 28.67 30.82 -9.16
C SER A 229 27.58 30.81 -10.22
N HIS A 230 26.32 31.04 -9.81
CA HIS A 230 25.20 31.14 -10.73
C HIS A 230 24.26 32.26 -10.27
N PRO A 231 23.67 33.06 -11.18
CA PRO A 231 22.82 34.20 -10.81
C PRO A 231 21.51 33.81 -10.11
N SER A 232 20.99 32.62 -10.41
CA SER A 232 19.77 32.10 -9.78
C SER A 232 20.05 31.42 -8.44
N ARG A 233 19.28 31.82 -7.43
CA ARG A 233 19.32 31.32 -6.06
C ARG A 233 18.95 29.83 -5.96
N VAL A 234 19.62 29.13 -5.05
CA VAL A 234 19.33 27.72 -4.72
C VAL A 234 18.16 27.66 -3.72
N THR A 235 17.14 26.86 -4.04
CA THR A 235 15.92 26.73 -3.23
C THR A 235 15.93 25.49 -2.35
N ALA A 236 16.44 24.36 -2.85
CA ALA A 236 16.56 23.09 -2.11
C ALA A 236 17.81 22.32 -2.57
N LEU A 237 18.35 21.50 -1.68
CA LEU A 237 19.52 20.65 -1.96
C LEU A 237 19.35 19.26 -1.36
N CYS A 238 20.10 18.29 -1.89
CA CYS A 238 20.25 16.96 -1.34
C CYS A 238 21.66 16.44 -1.63
N LEU A 239 22.21 15.62 -0.72
CA LEU A 239 23.39 14.81 -0.96
C LEU A 239 23.01 13.34 -1.09
N TYR A 240 23.67 12.63 -1.99
CA TYR A 240 23.46 11.22 -2.22
C TYR A 240 24.80 10.48 -2.27
N ARG A 241 24.90 9.39 -1.53
CA ARG A 241 26.01 8.44 -1.59
C ARG A 241 25.53 7.23 -2.36
N ASP A 242 26.18 6.94 -3.49
CA ASP A 242 25.83 5.80 -4.31
C ASP A 242 26.66 4.58 -3.90
N LEU A 243 25.97 3.51 -3.48
CA LEU A 243 26.54 2.18 -3.26
C LEU A 243 26.09 1.17 -4.34
N SER A 244 25.22 1.58 -5.25
CA SER A 244 24.61 0.70 -6.28
C SER A 244 25.55 0.39 -7.44
N GLY A 245 26.45 1.32 -7.77
CA GLY A 245 27.27 1.24 -8.99
C GLY A 245 26.50 1.56 -10.29
N MET A 246 25.23 1.99 -10.20
CA MET A 246 24.43 2.45 -11.35
C MET A 246 24.91 3.78 -11.95
N SER A 247 25.81 4.47 -11.28
CA SER A 247 26.43 5.71 -11.74
C SER A 247 27.88 5.52 -12.22
N PRO A 248 28.20 4.63 -13.18
CA PRO A 248 29.57 4.54 -13.68
C PRO A 248 29.81 5.76 -14.58
N MET A 249 30.48 6.78 -14.03
CA MET A 249 31.09 7.81 -14.88
C MET A 249 32.36 7.28 -15.59
N MET A 250 32.82 6.06 -15.28
CA MET A 250 33.95 5.45 -15.95
C MET A 250 33.73 3.96 -16.16
N SER A 251 33.81 3.51 -17.41
CA SER A 251 34.26 2.16 -17.70
C SER A 251 35.74 2.09 -17.32
N PRO A 252 36.21 1.15 -16.47
CA PRO A 252 37.63 0.86 -16.45
C PRO A 252 38.00 0.33 -17.83
N VAL A 253 39.03 0.94 -18.43
CA VAL A 253 39.67 0.42 -19.63
C VAL A 253 40.04 -1.03 -19.34
N SER A 254 39.30 -1.98 -19.92
CA SER A 254 39.69 -3.38 -19.90
C SER A 254 40.91 -3.52 -20.82
N PRO A 255 42.06 -4.05 -20.36
CA PRO A 255 43.06 -4.54 -21.29
C PRO A 255 42.43 -5.71 -22.04
N MET A 256 42.62 -5.74 -23.36
CA MET A 256 42.13 -6.80 -24.23
C MET A 256 42.44 -8.18 -23.63
N CYS A 257 41.41 -8.95 -23.32
CA CYS A 257 41.52 -10.38 -23.15
C CYS A 257 40.42 -11.03 -24.00
N THR A 258 40.84 -11.51 -25.16
CA THR A 258 40.10 -12.38 -26.07
C THR A 258 39.66 -13.63 -25.31
N GLN A 259 38.37 -13.81 -25.09
CA GLN A 259 37.82 -15.12 -24.74
C GLN A 259 36.74 -15.54 -25.75
N VAL A 260 37.07 -16.68 -26.35
CA VAL A 260 36.33 -17.46 -27.33
C VAL A 260 35.18 -18.17 -26.64
N TYR A 261 33.96 -18.03 -27.16
CA TYR A 261 32.82 -18.85 -26.73
C TYR A 261 32.94 -20.28 -27.28
N PRO A 262 32.76 -21.35 -26.48
CA PRO A 262 32.45 -22.66 -27.03
C PRO A 262 30.97 -22.72 -27.40
N ARG A 263 30.69 -23.02 -28.69
CA ARG A 263 29.35 -23.28 -29.21
C ARG A 263 28.79 -24.58 -28.62
N CYS A 264 27.62 -24.52 -28.00
CA CYS A 264 26.79 -25.69 -27.73
C CYS A 264 25.98 -26.02 -28.99
N ALA A 265 26.16 -27.24 -29.49
CA ALA A 265 25.46 -27.77 -30.64
C ALA A 265 24.01 -28.13 -30.28
N GLN A 266 23.04 -27.51 -30.96
CA GLN A 266 21.67 -28.00 -31.01
C GLN A 266 21.48 -28.82 -32.29
N VAL A 267 21.20 -30.10 -32.08
CA VAL A 267 20.59 -31.00 -33.05
C VAL A 267 19.14 -30.57 -33.22
N SER A 268 18.72 -30.23 -34.43
CA SER A 268 17.30 -30.23 -34.79
C SER A 268 17.13 -30.57 -36.27
N GLN A 269 16.19 -31.49 -36.48
CA GLN A 269 15.94 -32.28 -37.67
C GLN A 269 15.33 -31.48 -38.83
N VAL A 270 15.49 -32.10 -39.99
CA VAL A 270 15.14 -31.69 -41.35
C VAL A 270 13.62 -31.66 -41.59
N CYS A 271 13.14 -30.63 -42.31
CA CYS A 271 11.97 -30.68 -43.19
C CYS A 271 12.26 -29.87 -44.47
N PRO A 272 12.06 -30.42 -45.69
CA PRO A 272 12.43 -29.77 -46.97
C PRO A 272 11.22 -29.18 -47.75
N GLY A 273 11.43 -28.10 -48.53
CA GLY A 273 10.44 -27.61 -49.51
C GLY A 273 10.60 -26.18 -50.11
N VAL A 274 11.60 -25.99 -50.98
CA VAL A 274 11.69 -25.31 -52.32
C VAL A 274 10.46 -24.46 -52.83
N PRO A 275 10.56 -23.44 -53.73
CA PRO A 275 11.43 -22.25 -53.85
C PRO A 275 10.66 -20.94 -54.28
N SER A 276 11.29 -19.75 -54.26
CA SER A 276 11.09 -18.74 -55.33
C SER A 276 12.19 -17.65 -55.36
N LEU A 277 12.56 -17.29 -56.59
CA LEU A 277 13.68 -16.49 -57.07
C LEU A 277 13.24 -15.02 -57.38
N PRO A 278 14.12 -14.10 -57.86
CA PRO A 278 14.29 -12.74 -57.35
C PRO A 278 13.97 -11.62 -58.36
N SER A 279 14.07 -10.37 -57.92
CA SER A 279 14.27 -9.15 -58.73
C SER A 279 14.65 -8.04 -57.76
N GLY A 280 15.80 -7.36 -57.82
CA GLY A 280 16.38 -6.60 -58.93
C GLY A 280 16.34 -5.11 -58.55
N SER A 281 17.48 -4.54 -58.13
CA SER A 281 18.21 -3.42 -58.82
C SER A 281 17.77 -2.05 -58.28
N VAL A 282 18.56 -0.98 -58.09
CA VAL A 282 19.93 -0.49 -58.38
C VAL A 282 20.10 0.71 -57.39
N ASP A 283 21.24 1.27 -56.99
CA ASP A 283 22.48 1.58 -57.72
C ASP A 283 23.60 2.00 -56.73
N ASP A 284 24.79 2.25 -57.29
CA ASP A 284 26.02 2.86 -56.76
C ASP A 284 27.11 1.94 -56.17
N GLU A 285 27.76 1.19 -57.08
CA GLU A 285 29.23 1.06 -57.16
C GLU A 285 29.77 2.35 -57.84
N GLU A 286 30.94 2.93 -57.58
CA GLU A 286 32.31 2.39 -57.59
C GLU A 286 33.24 3.41 -56.88
N GLU A 287 34.08 2.97 -55.93
CA GLU A 287 35.46 3.51 -55.87
C GLU A 287 36.38 2.55 -55.09
N MET A 288 37.48 2.19 -55.75
CA MET A 288 38.74 1.67 -55.18
C MET A 288 38.92 0.14 -55.09
N LEU A 289 39.06 -0.41 -56.29
CA LEU A 289 40.00 -1.46 -56.66
C LEU A 289 41.45 -1.06 -56.31
N TYR A 290 42.16 -1.85 -55.49
CA TYR A 290 43.52 -2.38 -55.70
C TYR A 290 43.87 -3.29 -54.51
N GLY A 291 44.07 -4.58 -54.79
CA GLY A 291 44.57 -5.54 -53.81
C GLY A 291 46.09 -5.52 -53.72
N ASP A 292 46.61 -6.09 -52.65
CA ASP A 292 47.87 -6.83 -52.74
C ASP A 292 47.89 -8.03 -51.78
N SER A 293 48.60 -9.05 -52.21
CA SER A 293 48.62 -10.42 -51.72
C SER A 293 49.98 -10.71 -51.09
N GLY A 294 50.01 -11.35 -49.91
CA GLY A 294 51.26 -11.78 -49.29
C GLY A 294 51.03 -12.91 -48.28
N GLY A 295 51.13 -14.15 -48.75
CA GLY A 295 51.10 -15.33 -47.89
C GLY A 295 52.45 -15.58 -47.20
N SER A 296 52.40 -16.15 -46.00
CA SER A 296 53.44 -17.07 -45.51
C SER A 296 52.83 -18.01 -44.47
N GLY A 297 53.05 -19.31 -44.65
CA GLY A 297 52.47 -20.36 -43.83
C GLY A 297 53.29 -20.69 -42.59
N ARG A 298 52.62 -21.26 -41.58
CA ARG A 298 53.22 -22.20 -40.63
C ARG A 298 52.15 -23.03 -39.93
N SER A 299 52.32 -24.36 -39.98
CA SER A 299 51.50 -25.42 -39.39
C SER A 299 51.49 -25.39 -37.85
N PRO A 300 50.46 -25.93 -37.18
CA PRO A 300 50.45 -26.07 -35.72
C PRO A 300 51.13 -27.37 -35.26
N PRO A 301 51.82 -27.41 -34.10
CA PRO A 301 52.17 -28.66 -33.45
C PRO A 301 51.05 -29.12 -32.50
N ARG A 302 50.90 -30.44 -32.37
CA ARG A 302 50.08 -31.13 -31.36
C ARG A 302 50.75 -31.02 -29.98
N GLU A 303 49.97 -30.72 -28.94
CA GLU A 303 50.35 -30.96 -27.54
C GLU A 303 49.30 -31.79 -26.80
N GLU A 304 49.81 -32.67 -25.93
CA GLU A 304 49.14 -33.69 -25.11
C GLU A 304 48.43 -33.11 -23.87
N PRO A 305 47.47 -33.83 -23.26
CA PRO A 305 46.67 -33.31 -22.16
C PRO A 305 47.41 -33.39 -20.81
N ARG A 306 47.48 -32.28 -20.07
CA ARG A 306 47.95 -32.23 -18.68
C ARG A 306 46.76 -32.16 -17.69
N ARG A 307 46.96 -32.84 -16.56
CA ARG A 307 46.01 -33.12 -15.46
C ARG A 307 45.45 -31.87 -14.77
N ALA A 308 44.20 -31.97 -14.31
CA ALA A 308 43.48 -30.97 -13.53
C ALA A 308 44.05 -30.80 -12.10
N GLY A 309 44.27 -29.54 -11.69
CA GLY A 309 44.45 -29.12 -10.30
C GLY A 309 43.12 -28.72 -9.64
N PRO A 310 43.09 -28.51 -8.32
CA PRO A 310 41.86 -28.26 -7.56
C PRO A 310 41.24 -26.89 -7.88
N PRO A 311 39.93 -26.69 -7.65
CA PRO A 311 39.27 -25.44 -8.01
C PRO A 311 39.77 -24.29 -7.11
N GLU A 312 40.22 -23.20 -7.72
CA GLU A 312 40.41 -21.92 -7.04
C GLU A 312 39.06 -21.41 -6.53
N ARG A 313 39.05 -20.91 -5.28
CA ARG A 313 37.92 -20.19 -4.71
C ARG A 313 37.60 -18.98 -5.59
N ASP A 314 36.33 -18.82 -5.97
CA ASP A 314 35.83 -17.58 -6.56
C ASP A 314 36.23 -16.38 -5.68
N PRO A 315 36.82 -15.31 -6.22
CA PRO A 315 37.07 -14.10 -5.46
C PRO A 315 35.72 -13.50 -5.02
N ALA A 316 35.63 -13.04 -3.77
CA ALA A 316 34.46 -12.34 -3.25
C ALA A 316 34.07 -11.18 -4.18
N PRO A 317 32.76 -10.87 -4.35
CA PRO A 317 32.34 -9.76 -5.20
C PRO A 317 32.97 -8.46 -4.69
N LEU A 318 33.77 -7.79 -5.53
CA LEU A 318 34.31 -6.47 -5.22
C LEU A 318 33.14 -5.51 -4.96
N SER A 319 33.02 -4.99 -3.74
CA SER A 319 32.10 -3.90 -3.43
C SER A 319 32.49 -2.67 -4.26
N PRO A 320 31.57 -2.05 -5.01
CA PRO A 320 31.88 -0.86 -5.81
C PRO A 320 32.36 0.28 -4.89
N GLU A 321 33.33 1.07 -5.37
CA GLU A 321 33.77 2.27 -4.65
C GLU A 321 32.60 3.26 -4.52
N PRO A 322 32.37 3.83 -3.32
CA PRO A 322 31.27 4.75 -3.10
C PRO A 322 31.50 6.06 -3.88
N SER A 323 30.48 6.53 -4.60
CA SER A 323 30.51 7.83 -5.28
C SER A 323 29.53 8.82 -4.63
N HIS A 324 29.87 10.11 -4.65
CA HIS A 324 29.09 11.16 -3.99
C HIS A 324 28.53 12.16 -4.99
N TRP A 325 27.25 12.47 -4.84
CA TRP A 325 26.49 13.32 -5.74
C TRP A 325 25.73 14.38 -4.95
N CYS A 326 25.63 15.58 -5.50
CA CYS A 326 24.81 16.65 -4.94
C CYS A 326 23.73 17.06 -5.95
N VAL A 327 22.48 17.04 -5.53
CA VAL A 327 21.33 17.48 -6.33
C VAL A 327 20.89 18.86 -5.84
N LEU A 328 20.76 19.82 -6.74
CA LEU A 328 20.36 21.19 -6.47
C LEU A 328 19.11 21.56 -7.29
N ALA A 329 18.15 22.23 -6.67
CA ALA A 329 17.08 22.96 -7.37
C ALA A 329 17.29 24.46 -7.23
N ARG A 330 17.02 25.18 -8.32
CA ARG A 330 17.13 26.64 -8.40
C ARG A 330 15.77 27.30 -8.60
N GLU A 331 15.71 28.58 -8.26
CA GLU A 331 14.51 29.41 -8.40
C GLU A 331 14.08 29.61 -9.85
N ASN A 332 15.03 29.58 -10.80
CA ASN A 332 14.72 29.62 -12.24
C ASN A 332 14.04 28.35 -12.78
N GLY A 333 13.78 27.35 -11.92
CA GLY A 333 13.13 26.09 -12.29
C GLY A 333 14.07 25.02 -12.84
N ASN A 334 15.40 25.22 -12.77
CA ASN A 334 16.36 24.20 -13.18
C ASN A 334 16.70 23.25 -12.01
N MET A 335 16.93 21.98 -12.35
CA MET A 335 17.54 21.00 -11.46
C MET A 335 18.91 20.59 -12.01
N GLU A 336 19.93 20.60 -11.14
CA GLU A 336 21.32 20.31 -11.47
C GLU A 336 21.85 19.19 -10.58
N ILE A 337 22.65 18.28 -11.14
CA ILE A 337 23.39 17.27 -10.37
C ILE A 337 24.89 17.51 -10.55
N TYR A 338 25.60 17.57 -9.44
CA TYR A 338 27.05 17.76 -9.37
C TYR A 338 27.73 16.52 -8.78
N GLN A 339 28.91 16.20 -9.30
CA GLN A 339 29.79 15.20 -8.70
C GLN A 339 30.62 15.84 -7.58
N VAL A 340 30.62 15.25 -6.39
CA VAL A 340 31.38 15.72 -5.22
C VAL A 340 32.59 14.79 -5.03
N PRO A 341 33.83 15.29 -4.82
CA PRO A 341 34.20 16.65 -4.39
C PRO A 341 34.50 17.68 -5.49
N GLU A 342 34.55 17.29 -6.76
CA GLU A 342 35.02 18.15 -7.86
C GLU A 342 34.05 19.30 -8.23
N TRP A 343 32.78 19.20 -7.82
CA TRP A 343 31.69 20.13 -8.17
C TRP A 343 31.52 20.33 -9.69
N ARG A 344 31.69 19.24 -10.45
CA ARG A 344 31.43 19.21 -11.89
C ARG A 344 29.94 18.96 -12.15
N LEU A 345 29.31 19.75 -13.02
CA LEU A 345 27.94 19.54 -13.47
C LEU A 345 27.86 18.31 -14.39
N VAL A 346 26.98 17.35 -14.06
CA VAL A 346 26.86 16.07 -14.78
C VAL A 346 25.46 15.80 -15.35
N PHE A 347 24.45 16.55 -14.89
CA PHE A 347 23.05 16.41 -15.31
C PHE A 347 22.31 17.73 -15.10
N LEU A 348 21.53 18.15 -16.10
CA LEU A 348 20.74 19.38 -16.05
C LEU A 348 19.32 19.13 -16.60
N VAL A 349 18.30 19.51 -15.83
CA VAL A 349 16.89 19.48 -16.26
C VAL A 349 16.32 20.89 -16.23
N LYS A 350 15.81 21.35 -17.38
CA LYS A 350 15.06 22.61 -17.48
C LYS A 350 13.60 22.39 -17.10
N ASN A 351 12.96 23.36 -16.45
CA ASN A 351 11.54 23.32 -16.05
C ASN A 351 11.18 22.12 -15.15
N PHE A 352 12.05 21.78 -14.21
CA PHE A 352 11.87 20.68 -13.27
C PHE A 352 10.57 20.75 -12.44
N PRO A 353 10.12 21.92 -11.92
CA PRO A 353 8.91 22.00 -11.10
C PRO A 353 7.61 21.64 -11.83
N VAL A 354 7.63 21.57 -13.17
CA VAL A 354 6.45 21.19 -13.97
C VAL A 354 6.10 19.70 -13.79
N GLY A 355 7.04 18.88 -13.30
CA GLY A 355 6.82 17.47 -12.99
C GLY A 355 6.64 16.59 -14.23
N GLN A 356 7.57 16.68 -15.18
CA GLN A 356 7.58 15.88 -16.41
C GLN A 356 7.60 14.37 -16.11
N ARG A 357 7.02 13.57 -17.01
CA ARG A 357 6.94 12.09 -16.85
C ARG A 357 8.31 11.41 -16.89
N VAL A 358 9.23 11.94 -17.67
CA VAL A 358 10.62 11.47 -17.77
C VAL A 358 11.53 12.69 -17.70
N LEU A 359 12.51 12.68 -16.80
CA LEU A 359 13.53 13.73 -16.73
C LEU A 359 14.69 13.34 -17.63
N VAL A 360 15.07 14.26 -18.51
CA VAL A 360 16.13 14.07 -19.52
C VAL A 360 17.17 15.17 -19.36
N ASP A 361 18.43 14.78 -19.52
CA ASP A 361 19.55 15.71 -19.48
C ASP A 361 19.53 16.70 -20.66
N SER A 362 19.73 17.97 -20.36
CA SER A 362 19.76 19.11 -21.29
C SER A 362 21.11 19.82 -21.30
N SER A 363 22.14 19.25 -20.68
CA SER A 363 23.49 19.84 -20.58
C SER A 363 24.20 20.01 -21.95
N PHE A 364 23.77 19.29 -22.99
CA PHE A 364 24.33 19.37 -24.34
C PHE A 364 23.38 20.13 -25.29
N GLY A 365 23.78 21.33 -25.76
CA GLY A 365 23.19 21.92 -26.97
C GLY A 365 22.76 23.39 -26.98
N GLN A 366 22.90 24.18 -25.91
CA GLN A 366 22.75 25.64 -26.00
C GLN A 366 23.70 26.35 -25.02
N PRO A 367 24.40 27.43 -25.43
CA PRO A 367 24.97 28.36 -24.45
C PRO A 367 23.84 28.88 -23.55
N PRO A 368 24.14 29.38 -22.34
CA PRO A 368 23.14 30.13 -21.57
C PRO A 368 22.71 31.31 -22.44
N ALA A 369 21.57 31.17 -23.12
CA ALA A 369 20.95 32.30 -23.77
C ALA A 369 20.69 33.30 -22.65
N GLU A 370 21.26 34.50 -22.77
CA GLU A 370 20.81 35.65 -21.99
C GLU A 370 19.27 35.61 -21.97
N PRO A 371 18.63 35.92 -20.83
CA PRO A 371 17.19 35.96 -20.74
C PRO A 371 16.69 36.99 -21.74
N ARG A 372 16.34 36.55 -22.96
CA ARG A 372 15.47 37.31 -23.83
C ARG A 372 14.20 37.45 -23.02
N LYS A 373 13.85 38.69 -22.70
CA LYS A 373 12.51 39.04 -22.22
C LYS A 373 11.53 38.56 -23.28
N ASP A 374 11.08 37.31 -23.16
CA ASP A 374 9.90 36.86 -23.88
C ASP A 374 8.74 37.67 -23.32
N GLU A 375 8.17 38.55 -24.14
CA GLU A 375 6.95 39.32 -23.88
C GLU A 375 5.69 38.43 -23.78
N ARG A 376 5.84 37.17 -23.36
CA ARG A 376 4.76 36.28 -22.96
C ARG A 376 4.91 36.07 -21.46
N GLY A 377 4.06 36.80 -20.73
CA GLY A 377 4.11 37.01 -19.27
C GLY A 377 4.75 35.89 -18.46
N GLU A 378 5.63 36.31 -17.54
CA GLU A 378 6.23 35.49 -16.48
C GLU A 378 5.20 34.48 -15.97
N ARG A 379 5.30 33.24 -16.46
CA ARG A 379 4.55 32.14 -15.87
C ARG A 379 5.27 31.85 -14.57
N GLU A 380 4.66 32.26 -13.47
CA GLU A 380 5.08 31.91 -12.11
C GLU A 380 5.24 30.38 -12.05
N LEU A 381 6.48 29.91 -11.93
CA LEU A 381 6.79 28.49 -11.87
C LEU A 381 6.54 27.99 -10.44
N PRO A 382 6.01 26.76 -10.27
CA PRO A 382 5.80 26.20 -8.94
C PRO A 382 7.10 26.13 -8.13
N HIS A 383 7.05 26.46 -6.84
CA HIS A 383 8.25 26.48 -5.99
C HIS A 383 8.58 25.09 -5.41
N VAL A 384 9.82 24.62 -5.60
CA VAL A 384 10.34 23.38 -5.00
C VAL A 384 10.73 23.63 -3.55
N ARG A 385 10.07 22.96 -2.61
CA ARG A 385 10.28 23.13 -1.16
C ARG A 385 11.35 22.19 -0.62
N GLU A 386 11.39 20.95 -1.08
CA GLU A 386 12.26 19.88 -0.55
C GLU A 386 12.63 18.88 -1.64
N LEU A 387 13.84 18.32 -1.53
CA LEU A 387 14.40 17.30 -2.42
C LEU A 387 15.08 16.22 -1.61
N LEU A 388 14.88 14.95 -1.96
CA LEU A 388 15.59 13.83 -1.37
C LEU A 388 15.90 12.77 -2.43
N LEU A 389 17.18 12.42 -2.59
CA LEU A 389 17.66 11.32 -3.42
C LEU A 389 18.19 10.21 -2.51
N VAL A 390 17.59 9.03 -2.57
CA VAL A 390 17.90 7.90 -1.70
C VAL A 390 18.04 6.60 -2.48
N GLY A 391 19.00 5.77 -2.07
CA GLY A 391 19.20 4.43 -2.61
C GLY A 391 18.39 3.43 -1.79
N LEU A 392 17.41 2.79 -2.41
CA LEU A 392 16.51 1.84 -1.75
C LEU A 392 16.70 0.42 -2.32
N GLY A 393 16.19 -0.58 -1.60
CA GLY A 393 16.27 -1.99 -1.99
C GLY A 393 17.53 -2.70 -1.48
N ARG A 394 17.78 -3.90 -2.02
CA ARG A 394 18.95 -4.71 -1.63
C ARG A 394 20.24 -3.93 -1.93
N ALA A 395 21.06 -3.72 -0.90
CA ALA A 395 22.33 -2.99 -1.00
C ALA A 395 22.19 -1.59 -1.65
N GLN A 396 21.08 -0.89 -1.41
CA GLN A 396 20.81 0.45 -1.98
C GLN A 396 20.83 0.48 -3.53
N SER A 397 20.51 -0.65 -4.18
CA SER A 397 20.61 -0.80 -5.64
C SER A 397 19.75 0.17 -6.46
N ARG A 398 18.60 0.66 -5.97
CA ARG A 398 17.65 1.45 -6.79
C ARG A 398 17.50 2.88 -6.25
N PRO A 399 18.00 3.91 -6.94
CA PRO A 399 17.84 5.29 -6.52
C PRO A 399 16.43 5.83 -6.79
N PHE A 400 15.86 6.53 -5.81
CA PHE A 400 14.60 7.24 -5.91
C PHE A 400 14.78 8.72 -5.56
N LEU A 401 14.24 9.59 -6.40
CA LEU A 401 14.20 11.03 -6.19
C LEU A 401 12.77 11.44 -5.76
N LEU A 402 12.65 11.93 -4.53
CA LEU A 402 11.43 12.47 -3.95
C LEU A 402 11.50 14.00 -3.99
N VAL A 403 10.40 14.62 -4.43
CA VAL A 403 10.33 16.07 -4.65
C VAL A 403 9.04 16.59 -4.05
N HIS A 404 9.14 17.66 -3.26
CA HIS A 404 8.00 18.39 -2.76
C HIS A 404 7.88 19.72 -3.52
N VAL A 405 6.86 19.84 -4.37
CA VAL A 405 6.58 21.05 -5.15
C VAL A 405 5.28 21.65 -4.62
N GLU A 406 5.37 22.80 -3.95
CA GLU A 406 4.24 23.48 -3.29
C GLU A 406 3.37 22.61 -2.37
N GLN A 407 2.33 21.96 -2.92
CA GLN A 407 1.39 21.05 -2.25
C GLN A 407 1.25 19.70 -3.00
N GLU A 408 2.21 19.37 -3.85
CA GLU A 408 2.28 18.11 -4.58
C GLU A 408 3.57 17.36 -4.25
N LEU A 409 3.44 16.04 -4.13
CA LEU A 409 4.54 15.11 -4.10
C LEU A 409 4.84 14.65 -5.52
N LEU A 410 6.12 14.50 -5.89
CA LEU A 410 6.55 13.80 -7.08
C LEU A 410 7.58 12.75 -6.70
N LEU A 411 7.40 11.53 -7.20
CA LEU A 411 8.32 10.41 -7.01
C LEU A 411 8.92 10.00 -8.34
N TYR A 412 10.24 9.85 -8.38
CA TYR A 412 10.98 9.49 -9.58
C TYR A 412 11.88 8.29 -9.31
N GLU A 413 11.81 7.30 -10.18
CA GLU A 413 12.66 6.11 -10.19
C GLU A 413 13.80 6.31 -11.20
N ALA A 414 15.04 6.12 -10.75
CA ALA A 414 16.21 6.17 -11.62
C ALA A 414 16.34 4.88 -12.43
N PHE A 415 16.66 5.01 -13.73
CA PHE A 415 16.99 3.88 -14.59
C PHE A 415 18.21 4.21 -15.46
N ALA A 416 19.02 3.19 -15.74
CA ALA A 416 20.21 3.32 -16.56
C ALA A 416 19.82 3.60 -18.02
N HIS A 417 20.50 4.56 -18.63
CA HIS A 417 20.32 4.93 -20.02
C HIS A 417 21.65 5.41 -20.61
N ASP A 418 22.26 4.58 -21.45
CA ASP A 418 23.42 4.97 -22.25
C ASP A 418 22.98 5.87 -23.41
N SER A 419 23.10 7.18 -23.21
CA SER A 419 23.05 8.14 -24.29
C SER A 419 24.45 8.27 -24.89
N GLN A 420 24.58 8.12 -26.22
CA GLN A 420 25.84 8.36 -26.93
C GLN A 420 26.22 9.86 -27.01
N LEU A 421 25.32 10.74 -26.56
CA LEU A 421 25.50 12.19 -26.54
C LEU A 421 26.28 12.60 -25.28
N GLY A 422 27.61 12.62 -25.36
CA GLY A 422 28.51 13.18 -24.34
C GLY A 422 29.21 12.12 -23.48
N GLN A 423 30.54 12.03 -23.60
CA GLN A 423 31.37 11.07 -22.83
C GLN A 423 31.40 11.34 -21.31
N SER A 424 30.84 12.45 -20.83
CA SER A 424 30.99 12.90 -19.44
C SER A 424 29.69 13.17 -18.68
N ASN A 425 28.54 12.73 -19.19
CA ASN A 425 27.25 12.98 -18.54
C ASN A 425 26.80 11.76 -17.73
N LEU A 426 25.89 12.00 -16.79
CA LEU A 426 25.30 10.92 -16.01
C LEU A 426 24.42 10.03 -16.92
N LYS A 427 24.73 8.73 -16.97
CA LYS A 427 24.03 7.71 -17.78
C LYS A 427 22.73 7.22 -17.12
N VAL A 428 21.99 8.15 -16.53
CA VAL A 428 20.77 7.86 -15.77
C VAL A 428 19.66 8.78 -16.26
N ARG A 429 18.44 8.26 -16.30
CA ARG A 429 17.22 9.06 -16.44
C ARG A 429 16.27 8.74 -15.31
N PHE A 430 15.34 9.66 -15.08
CA PHE A 430 14.35 9.51 -14.02
C PHE A 430 12.96 9.37 -14.62
N ARG A 431 12.23 8.33 -14.21
CA ARG A 431 10.84 8.09 -14.61
C ARG A 431 9.92 8.39 -13.44
N LYS A 432 8.89 9.21 -13.66
CA LYS A 432 7.89 9.48 -12.63
C LYS A 432 7.17 8.18 -12.26
N VAL A 433 6.84 8.00 -10.99
CA VAL A 433 6.07 6.87 -10.46
C VAL A 433 4.68 7.39 -10.06
N PRO A 434 3.58 6.71 -10.46
CA PRO A 434 2.24 7.11 -10.06
C PRO A 434 2.02 6.90 -8.56
N HIS A 435 1.32 7.83 -7.91
CA HIS A 435 0.91 7.73 -6.51
C HIS A 435 -0.42 8.47 -6.27
N GLY A 436 -1.15 8.05 -5.23
CA GLY A 436 -2.38 8.72 -4.74
C GLY A 436 -2.17 9.57 -3.47
N ILE A 437 -0.91 9.81 -3.07
CA ILE A 437 -0.58 10.55 -1.83
C ILE A 437 -0.95 12.04 -1.99
N ASN A 438 -1.64 12.60 -1.01
CA ASN A 438 -2.09 13.98 -1.01
C ASN A 438 -1.36 14.85 0.04
N PHE A 439 -0.77 15.95 -0.40
CA PHE A 439 -0.08 16.94 0.45
C PHE A 439 -0.93 18.17 0.76
N ARG A 440 -2.15 18.28 0.20
CA ARG A 440 -3.04 19.41 0.45
C ARG A 440 -3.63 19.33 1.86
N GLU A 441 -3.38 20.38 2.63
CA GLU A 441 -4.10 20.64 3.87
C GLU A 441 -5.38 21.41 3.54
N LYS A 442 -6.52 21.02 4.14
CA LYS A 442 -7.71 21.89 4.14
C LYS A 442 -7.31 23.15 4.91
N LYS A 443 -7.07 24.25 4.20
CA LYS A 443 -6.98 25.58 4.83
C LYS A 443 -8.29 25.78 5.60
N LEU A 444 -8.23 25.70 6.93
CA LEU A 444 -9.30 26.16 7.80
C LEU A 444 -9.46 27.64 7.47
N LYS A 445 -10.52 28.01 6.73
CA LYS A 445 -10.85 29.41 6.51
C LYS A 445 -10.93 30.03 7.92
N PRO A 446 -10.10 31.03 8.26
CA PRO A 446 -10.19 31.65 9.57
C PRO A 446 -11.61 32.19 9.67
N SER A 447 -12.35 31.74 10.69
CA SER A 447 -13.71 32.22 10.90
C SER A 447 -13.59 33.73 11.11
N ARG A 448 -14.16 34.53 10.20
CA ARG A 448 -14.37 35.96 10.41
C ARG A 448 -15.33 36.13 11.59
N LYS A 449 -14.82 36.04 12.83
CA LYS A 449 -15.50 36.64 13.98
C LYS A 449 -15.32 38.14 13.83
N LYS A 450 -16.42 38.84 13.56
CA LYS A 450 -16.50 40.30 13.69
C LYS A 450 -16.12 40.68 15.13
N PRO A 451 -15.21 41.64 15.35
CA PRO A 451 -15.11 42.27 16.65
C PRO A 451 -16.28 43.26 16.77
N GLU A 452 -17.22 42.99 17.68
CA GLU A 452 -18.15 44.01 18.17
C GLU A 452 -17.56 44.66 19.42
N GLY A 453 -17.43 45.98 19.39
CA GLY A 453 -17.00 46.82 20.51
C GLY A 453 -16.69 48.24 20.03
N PRO A 454 -17.50 49.27 20.36
CA PRO A 454 -17.24 50.64 19.97
C PRO A 454 -16.41 51.35 21.05
N GLY A 455 -15.22 51.84 20.72
CA GLY A 455 -14.51 52.81 21.57
C GLY A 455 -12.99 52.79 21.48
N ALA A 456 -12.42 53.50 20.49
CA ALA A 456 -11.14 54.24 20.57
C ALA A 456 -10.83 54.90 19.20
N ALA A 457 -10.13 56.03 19.22
CA ALA A 457 -10.09 57.09 18.20
C ALA A 457 -9.39 56.76 16.86
N PRO A 458 -9.65 57.53 15.78
CA PRO A 458 -9.02 57.34 14.48
C PRO A 458 -7.72 58.16 14.34
N GLY A 459 -6.61 57.49 14.03
CA GLY A 459 -5.35 58.16 13.69
C GLY A 459 -4.25 57.18 13.31
N GLY A 460 -4.02 56.98 12.01
CA GLY A 460 -2.91 56.18 11.48
C GLY A 460 -3.17 55.66 10.06
N ALA A 461 -2.27 55.97 9.13
CA ALA A 461 -2.40 55.84 7.68
C ALA A 461 -2.57 54.39 7.13
N PRO A 462 -3.10 54.21 5.90
CA PRO A 462 -3.28 52.90 5.28
C PRO A 462 -2.04 52.49 4.47
N GLY A 463 -1.44 51.36 4.80
CA GLY A 463 -0.34 50.78 4.01
C GLY A 463 0.36 49.63 4.72
N GLY A 464 -0.21 48.43 4.64
CA GLY A 464 0.42 47.20 5.15
C GLY A 464 -0.34 45.98 4.66
N THR A 465 0.31 45.19 3.80
CA THR A 465 -0.13 43.86 3.37
C THR A 465 -0.30 42.95 4.59
N PRO A 466 -1.28 42.03 4.62
CA PRO A 466 -1.48 41.14 5.76
C PRO A 466 -0.33 40.11 5.80
N GLU A 467 0.62 40.29 6.71
CA GLU A 467 1.63 39.31 7.07
C GLU A 467 0.95 38.07 7.70
N GLU A 468 1.36 36.88 7.25
CA GLU A 468 1.02 35.61 7.89
C GLU A 468 1.59 35.58 9.33
N PRO A 469 0.86 35.08 10.33
CA PRO A 469 1.38 34.96 11.68
C PRO A 469 2.31 33.75 11.76
N GLY A 470 3.61 33.99 11.61
CA GLY A 470 4.63 32.97 11.83
C GLY A 470 6.00 33.63 11.83
N GLY A 471 6.67 33.64 12.99
CA GLY A 471 8.11 33.87 13.03
C GLY A 471 8.85 32.88 12.12
N PRO A 472 10.15 33.06 11.88
CA PRO A 472 10.93 32.19 10.99
C PRO A 472 11.06 30.79 11.58
N ARG A 473 10.02 29.95 11.44
CA ARG A 473 10.10 28.53 11.73
C ARG A 473 11.11 27.91 10.76
N GLY A 474 12.08 27.19 11.30
CA GLY A 474 13.02 26.41 10.49
C GLY A 474 12.29 25.46 9.55
N ARG A 475 12.87 25.16 8.38
CA ARG A 475 12.27 24.21 7.44
C ARG A 475 12.29 22.80 8.04
N VAL A 476 11.13 22.27 8.43
CA VAL A 476 10.98 20.87 8.85
C VAL A 476 11.00 19.96 7.63
N ALA A 477 11.95 19.02 7.59
CA ALA A 477 12.04 18.04 6.52
C ALA A 477 10.87 17.05 6.61
N ARG A 478 10.08 16.91 5.54
CA ARG A 478 8.97 15.95 5.46
C ARG A 478 9.44 14.57 5.05
N PHE A 479 10.52 14.48 4.28
CA PHE A 479 11.08 13.20 3.84
C PHE A 479 12.13 12.71 4.83
N ARG A 480 11.82 11.65 5.58
CA ARG A 480 12.72 11.08 6.58
C ARG A 480 13.18 9.69 6.12
N PRO A 481 14.40 9.55 5.58
CA PRO A 481 14.92 8.24 5.22
C PRO A 481 15.19 7.42 6.48
N PHE A 482 14.95 6.12 6.40
CA PHE A 482 15.26 5.18 7.46
C PHE A 482 15.84 3.89 6.90
N HIS A 483 16.66 3.24 7.71
CA HIS A 483 17.29 1.98 7.41
C HIS A 483 16.99 1.00 8.55
N ASP A 484 16.64 -0.24 8.22
CA ASP A 484 16.41 -1.33 9.16
C ASP A 484 15.34 -1.08 10.26
N ILE A 485 14.21 -0.46 9.90
CA ILE A 485 13.01 -0.49 10.75
C ILE A 485 12.32 -1.83 10.52
N TYR A 486 12.35 -2.71 11.52
CA TYR A 486 11.86 -4.09 11.41
C TYR A 486 12.39 -4.85 10.17
N GLY A 487 13.65 -4.62 9.77
CA GLY A 487 14.23 -5.23 8.56
C GLY A 487 13.92 -4.51 7.24
N TYR A 488 13.10 -3.46 7.26
CA TYR A 488 12.73 -2.68 6.10
C TYR A 488 13.52 -1.37 6.00
N SER A 489 13.86 -0.98 4.78
CA SER A 489 14.49 0.30 4.47
C SER A 489 13.59 1.10 3.53
N GLY A 490 13.58 2.41 3.71
CA GLY A 490 12.56 3.23 3.07
C GLY A 490 12.63 4.71 3.42
N VAL A 491 11.56 5.41 3.08
CA VAL A 491 11.35 6.80 3.45
C VAL A 491 9.99 6.93 4.10
N PHE A 492 9.94 7.59 5.25
CA PHE A 492 8.69 8.01 5.86
C PHE A 492 8.37 9.43 5.39
N ILE A 493 7.16 9.62 4.86
CA ILE A 493 6.68 10.90 4.36
C ILE A 493 5.74 11.49 5.40
N CYS A 494 6.18 12.59 6.03
CA CYS A 494 5.39 13.36 7.00
C CYS A 494 4.41 14.31 6.30
N GLY A 495 3.40 14.79 7.05
CA GLY A 495 2.42 15.76 6.58
C GLY A 495 0.97 15.36 6.86
N PRO A 496 -0.02 15.91 6.12
CA PRO A 496 -1.44 15.70 6.40
C PRO A 496 -1.90 14.26 6.16
N SER A 497 -1.26 13.56 5.22
CA SER A 497 -1.46 12.13 4.98
C SER A 497 -0.10 11.43 5.06
N PRO A 498 0.31 10.94 6.24
CA PRO A 498 1.61 10.31 6.39
C PRO A 498 1.63 8.94 5.67
N HIS A 499 2.75 8.64 5.01
CA HIS A 499 2.91 7.43 4.22
C HIS A 499 4.30 6.80 4.40
N TRP A 500 4.32 5.48 4.40
CA TRP A 500 5.53 4.67 4.37
C TRP A 500 5.87 4.30 2.93
N VAL A 501 7.07 4.67 2.49
CA VAL A 501 7.64 4.24 1.21
C VAL A 501 8.64 3.13 1.48
N LEU A 502 8.31 1.91 1.09
CA LEU A 502 9.17 0.74 1.30
C LEU A 502 9.66 0.16 -0.03
N LEU A 503 10.92 -0.25 -0.05
CA LEU A 503 11.48 -1.04 -1.14
C LEU A 503 12.34 -2.17 -0.56
N THR A 504 11.89 -3.41 -0.71
CA THR A 504 12.62 -4.59 -0.26
C THR A 504 13.60 -5.08 -1.33
N GLY A 505 14.26 -6.21 -1.08
CA GLY A 505 15.08 -6.89 -2.08
C GLY A 505 14.33 -7.29 -3.36
N ARG A 506 12.99 -7.32 -3.36
CA ARG A 506 12.17 -7.57 -4.55
C ARG A 506 12.19 -6.41 -5.55
N GLY A 507 12.50 -5.18 -5.09
CA GLY A 507 12.55 -3.99 -5.95
C GLY A 507 11.18 -3.40 -6.33
N ALA A 508 10.10 -3.82 -5.67
CA ALA A 508 8.75 -3.27 -5.87
C ALA A 508 8.44 -2.15 -4.85
N LEU A 509 8.00 -0.99 -5.33
CA LEU A 509 7.66 0.14 -4.48
C LEU A 509 6.33 -0.11 -3.75
N ARG A 510 6.35 0.01 -2.42
CA ARG A 510 5.16 -0.07 -1.57
C ARG A 510 4.89 1.27 -0.92
N LEU A 511 3.63 1.69 -0.94
CA LEU A 511 3.16 2.96 -0.37
C LEU A 511 2.02 2.65 0.61
N HIS A 512 2.31 2.69 1.91
CA HIS A 512 1.32 2.35 2.95
C HIS A 512 0.94 3.59 3.76
N PRO A 513 -0.36 3.97 3.83
CA PRO A 513 -0.80 5.11 4.64
C PRO A 513 -0.73 4.81 6.15
N MET A 514 -0.58 5.86 6.96
CA MET A 514 -0.67 5.79 8.43
C MET A 514 -1.69 6.82 8.96
N GLY A 515 -2.97 6.62 8.65
CA GLY A 515 -4.02 7.62 8.91
C GLY A 515 -4.70 7.56 10.29
N ILE A 516 -4.22 6.72 11.21
CA ILE A 516 -4.88 6.45 12.50
C ILE A 516 -4.67 7.57 13.53
N ASP A 517 -3.47 8.16 13.56
CA ASP A 517 -3.08 9.21 14.52
C ASP A 517 -3.22 10.64 13.93
N GLY A 518 -3.80 10.74 12.74
CA GLY A 518 -3.88 12.00 11.99
C GLY A 518 -2.54 12.45 11.37
N PRO A 519 -2.36 13.77 11.14
CA PRO A 519 -1.13 14.32 10.57
C PRO A 519 0.09 14.14 11.49
N VAL A 520 1.21 13.73 10.89
CA VAL A 520 2.50 13.58 11.57
C VAL A 520 3.44 14.70 11.14
N GLU A 521 4.03 15.38 12.12
CA GLU A 521 4.89 16.55 11.87
C GLU A 521 6.34 16.15 11.61
N SER A 522 6.88 15.26 12.44
CA SER A 522 8.27 14.77 12.34
C SER A 522 8.38 13.30 12.73
N PHE A 523 9.46 12.66 12.24
CA PHE A 523 9.71 11.22 12.36
C PHE A 523 11.21 10.96 12.41
N ALA A 524 11.63 9.97 13.21
CA ALA A 524 12.99 9.43 13.18
C ALA A 524 13.02 7.93 13.53
N PRO A 525 13.98 7.16 12.97
CA PRO A 525 14.19 5.76 13.33
C PRO A 525 14.67 5.63 14.78
N PHE A 526 14.31 4.56 15.48
CA PHE A 526 14.70 4.38 16.87
C PHE A 526 14.96 2.90 17.20
N HIS A 527 16.20 2.60 17.57
CA HIS A 527 16.64 1.28 18.00
C HIS A 527 17.19 1.39 19.41
N ASN A 528 16.46 0.82 20.37
CA ASN A 528 16.80 0.80 21.79
C ASN A 528 16.48 -0.58 22.40
N VAL A 529 16.97 -0.85 23.61
CA VAL A 529 16.74 -2.10 24.36
C VAL A 529 15.25 -2.37 24.54
N ASN A 530 14.47 -1.35 24.89
CA ASN A 530 13.03 -1.46 25.10
C ASN A 530 12.22 -1.35 23.79
N CYS A 531 12.85 -0.94 22.69
CA CYS A 531 12.22 -0.70 21.39
C CYS A 531 13.13 -1.21 20.27
N PRO A 532 13.12 -2.54 20.00
CA PRO A 532 14.00 -3.12 19.01
C PRO A 532 13.53 -2.74 17.60
N LYS A 533 14.37 -1.97 16.88
CA LYS A 533 14.21 -1.63 15.45
C LYS A 533 12.87 -0.93 15.17
N GLY A 534 12.45 -0.08 16.09
CA GLY A 534 11.24 0.72 15.98
C GLY A 534 11.51 2.11 15.41
N PHE A 535 10.62 3.03 15.76
CA PHE A 535 10.63 4.41 15.33
C PHE A 535 9.93 5.30 16.33
N LEU A 536 10.12 6.60 16.15
CA LEU A 536 9.44 7.63 16.93
C LEU A 536 8.93 8.73 16.03
N TYR A 537 7.81 9.32 16.41
CA TYR A 537 7.16 10.38 15.64
C TYR A 537 6.38 11.34 16.53
N PHE A 538 6.20 12.57 16.04
CA PHE A 538 5.35 13.59 16.67
C PHE A 538 4.01 13.69 15.96
N ASN A 539 2.93 13.63 16.73
CA ASN A 539 1.62 14.03 16.23
C ASN A 539 1.45 15.55 16.30
N ARG A 540 0.38 16.06 15.68
CA ARG A 540 0.03 17.49 15.69
C ARG A 540 -0.35 18.01 17.08
N GLN A 541 -0.65 17.14 18.04
CA GLN A 541 -0.98 17.52 19.41
C GLN A 541 0.27 17.75 20.27
N GLY A 542 1.47 17.42 19.77
CA GLY A 542 2.73 17.56 20.50
C GLY A 542 3.08 16.32 21.34
N GLU A 543 2.49 15.18 21.05
CA GLU A 543 2.81 13.90 21.69
C GLU A 543 3.90 13.18 20.87
N LEU A 544 4.98 12.82 21.56
CA LEU A 544 6.04 11.95 21.06
C LEU A 544 5.65 10.49 21.32
N ARG A 545 5.53 9.69 20.27
CA ARG A 545 5.19 8.27 20.38
C ARG A 545 6.35 7.40 19.99
N ILE A 546 6.73 6.49 20.89
CA ILE A 546 7.72 5.45 20.64
C ILE A 546 6.98 4.19 20.22
N SER A 547 7.22 3.76 18.99
CA SER A 547 6.39 2.75 18.34
C SER A 547 7.21 1.70 17.60
N VAL A 548 6.64 0.51 17.46
CA VAL A 548 7.18 -0.60 16.68
C VAL A 548 6.16 -1.00 15.60
N LEU A 549 6.64 -1.55 14.48
CA LEU A 549 5.77 -2.14 13.47
C LEU A 549 5.24 -3.50 13.95
N PRO A 550 3.92 -3.78 13.86
CA PRO A 550 3.36 -5.09 14.19
C PRO A 550 4.04 -6.25 13.45
N ALA A 551 4.63 -7.16 14.22
CA ALA A 551 5.51 -8.21 13.70
C ALA A 551 4.82 -9.26 12.80
N TYR A 552 3.50 -9.44 12.94
CA TYR A 552 2.76 -10.50 12.28
C TYR A 552 2.35 -10.19 10.82
N LEU A 553 2.59 -8.97 10.34
CA LEU A 553 2.25 -8.53 8.98
C LEU A 553 3.49 -8.55 8.09
N SER A 554 3.29 -8.92 6.83
CA SER A 554 4.26 -8.68 5.77
C SER A 554 3.93 -7.36 5.08
N TYR A 555 4.87 -6.42 5.12
CA TYR A 555 4.74 -5.11 4.47
C TYR A 555 5.25 -5.12 3.00
N ASP A 556 5.76 -6.24 2.51
CA ASP A 556 6.28 -6.41 1.13
C ASP A 556 5.20 -6.79 0.08
N ALA A 557 3.94 -6.47 0.38
CA ALA A 557 2.80 -6.64 -0.51
C ALA A 557 2.17 -5.27 -0.81
N PRO A 558 1.29 -5.15 -1.83
CA PRO A 558 0.60 -3.90 -2.11
C PRO A 558 -0.15 -3.34 -0.90
N TRP A 559 -0.80 -4.21 -0.13
CA TRP A 559 -1.35 -3.91 1.20
C TRP A 559 -0.64 -4.81 2.24
N PRO A 560 -0.40 -4.32 3.46
CA PRO A 560 0.04 -5.15 4.58
C PRO A 560 -0.81 -6.41 4.72
N VAL A 561 -0.15 -7.58 4.73
CA VAL A 561 -0.84 -8.87 4.65
C VAL A 561 -0.27 -9.91 5.62
N ARG A 562 -1.15 -10.66 6.29
CA ARG A 562 -0.80 -11.90 6.99
C ARG A 562 -1.46 -13.08 6.28
N LYS A 563 -0.65 -14.02 5.80
CA LYS A 563 -1.13 -15.23 5.13
C LYS A 563 -1.07 -16.42 6.09
N ILE A 564 -2.22 -17.03 6.36
CA ILE A 564 -2.41 -18.13 7.31
C ILE A 564 -2.66 -19.40 6.51
N PRO A 565 -1.66 -20.30 6.39
CA PRO A 565 -1.79 -21.51 5.58
C PRO A 565 -2.69 -22.54 6.28
N LEU A 566 -3.84 -22.84 5.68
CA LEU A 566 -4.76 -23.87 6.19
C LEU A 566 -4.47 -25.26 5.61
N ARG A 567 -3.83 -25.32 4.44
CA ARG A 567 -3.53 -26.55 3.68
C ARG A 567 -4.78 -27.34 3.23
N CYS A 568 -5.93 -26.69 3.25
CA CYS A 568 -7.21 -27.18 2.78
C CYS A 568 -7.98 -26.02 2.12
N THR A 569 -9.01 -26.31 1.33
CA THR A 569 -9.78 -25.27 0.65
C THR A 569 -10.63 -24.50 1.66
N ALA A 570 -10.47 -23.19 1.75
CA ALA A 570 -11.34 -22.32 2.53
C ALA A 570 -12.48 -21.80 1.65
N HIS A 571 -13.72 -22.12 2.01
CA HIS A 571 -14.90 -21.76 1.21
C HIS A 571 -15.55 -20.48 1.70
N TYR A 572 -15.88 -20.42 3.00
CA TYR A 572 -16.60 -19.31 3.60
C TYR A 572 -15.93 -18.87 4.90
N VAL A 573 -15.99 -17.58 5.17
CA VAL A 573 -15.55 -16.96 6.43
C VAL A 573 -16.66 -16.04 6.94
N ALA A 574 -16.95 -16.12 8.23
CA ALA A 574 -17.96 -15.29 8.88
C ALA A 574 -17.41 -14.76 10.20
N TYR A 575 -17.46 -13.44 10.39
CA TYR A 575 -17.04 -12.80 11.63
C TYR A 575 -18.19 -12.77 12.63
N HIS A 576 -17.98 -13.35 13.81
CA HIS A 576 -18.91 -13.30 14.93
C HIS A 576 -18.58 -12.09 15.80
N VAL A 577 -19.49 -11.10 15.79
CA VAL A 577 -19.25 -9.78 16.41
C VAL A 577 -19.15 -9.87 17.93
N GLU A 578 -19.99 -10.67 18.59
CA GLU A 578 -20.10 -10.70 20.05
C GLU A 578 -18.83 -11.27 20.72
N SER A 579 -18.28 -12.35 20.17
CA SER A 579 -17.06 -13.02 20.72
C SER A 579 -15.77 -12.64 19.97
N LYS A 580 -15.86 -11.78 18.95
CA LYS A 580 -14.76 -11.33 18.07
C LYS A 580 -13.92 -12.49 17.51
N VAL A 581 -14.56 -13.48 16.88
CA VAL A 581 -13.89 -14.63 16.24
C VAL A 581 -14.40 -14.89 14.83
N TYR A 582 -13.61 -15.63 14.04
CA TYR A 582 -13.99 -16.04 12.70
C TYR A 582 -14.42 -17.51 12.67
N ALA A 583 -15.62 -17.78 12.18
CA ALA A 583 -16.02 -19.11 11.76
C ALA A 583 -15.60 -19.32 10.30
N VAL A 584 -14.91 -20.44 10.01
CA VAL A 584 -14.37 -20.75 8.68
C VAL A 584 -14.81 -22.14 8.26
N ALA A 585 -15.46 -22.23 7.10
CA ALA A 585 -15.84 -23.49 6.48
C ALA A 585 -14.72 -23.93 5.53
N THR A 586 -14.20 -25.12 5.75
CA THR A 586 -13.07 -25.70 5.02
C THR A 586 -13.44 -27.06 4.43
N SER A 587 -12.84 -27.44 3.30
CA SER A 587 -12.94 -28.82 2.76
C SER A 587 -11.57 -29.45 2.52
N SER A 588 -11.49 -30.75 2.81
CA SER A 588 -10.33 -31.59 2.46
C SER A 588 -10.75 -32.66 1.46
N PRO A 589 -9.96 -32.86 0.38
CA PRO A 589 -10.22 -33.91 -0.58
C PRO A 589 -9.81 -35.27 0.00
N HIS A 590 -10.70 -36.25 -0.11
CA HIS A 590 -10.48 -37.66 0.23
C HIS A 590 -10.80 -38.54 -0.97
N PRO A 591 -10.12 -39.68 -1.15
CA PRO A 591 -10.50 -40.65 -2.17
C PRO A 591 -11.93 -41.16 -1.98
N CYS A 592 -12.75 -41.07 -3.03
CA CYS A 592 -14.09 -41.64 -3.05
C CYS A 592 -14.00 -43.18 -3.10
N THR A 593 -14.68 -43.85 -2.16
CA THR A 593 -14.71 -45.32 -2.06
C THR A 593 -16.07 -45.94 -2.34
N ARG A 594 -17.15 -45.12 -2.35
CA ARG A 594 -18.53 -45.59 -2.42
C ARG A 594 -19.35 -44.76 -3.40
N ILE A 595 -20.26 -45.39 -4.13
CA ILE A 595 -21.22 -44.75 -5.02
C ILE A 595 -22.62 -44.98 -4.45
N PRO A 596 -23.35 -43.91 -4.08
CA PRO A 596 -24.74 -44.05 -3.65
C PRO A 596 -25.64 -44.36 -4.86
N ARG A 597 -26.52 -45.36 -4.70
CA ARG A 597 -27.54 -45.78 -5.66
C ARG A 597 -28.91 -45.77 -4.97
N MET A 598 -29.95 -45.49 -5.76
CA MET A 598 -31.32 -45.51 -5.28
C MET A 598 -32.05 -46.75 -5.84
N THR A 599 -32.32 -47.72 -4.99
CA THR A 599 -33.07 -48.95 -5.31
C THR A 599 -34.41 -48.94 -4.58
N GLY A 600 -35.41 -48.25 -5.15
CA GLY A 600 -36.72 -48.09 -4.50
C GLY A 600 -36.72 -47.00 -3.43
N GLU A 601 -36.93 -47.36 -2.16
CA GLU A 601 -37.07 -46.41 -1.04
C GLU A 601 -35.80 -46.23 -0.19
N GLU A 602 -34.84 -47.16 -0.25
CA GLU A 602 -33.61 -47.12 0.54
C GLU A 602 -32.39 -46.69 -0.29
N LYS A 603 -31.38 -46.15 0.41
CA LYS A 603 -30.09 -45.78 -0.19
C LYS A 603 -29.12 -46.94 -0.04
N GLU A 604 -28.67 -47.48 -1.16
CA GLU A 604 -27.60 -48.49 -1.19
C GLU A 604 -26.27 -47.82 -1.57
N PHE A 605 -25.16 -48.32 -1.02
CA PHE A 605 -23.82 -47.82 -1.32
C PHE A 605 -23.00 -48.92 -1.99
N GLU A 606 -22.68 -48.75 -3.27
CA GLU A 606 -21.83 -49.65 -4.04
C GLU A 606 -20.36 -49.31 -3.76
N SER A 607 -19.55 -50.28 -3.34
CA SER A 607 -18.10 -50.10 -3.16
C SER A 607 -17.38 -50.05 -4.51
N ILE A 608 -16.47 -49.09 -4.68
CA ILE A 608 -15.65 -48.98 -5.90
C ILE A 608 -14.49 -49.97 -5.80
N GLU A 609 -14.72 -51.20 -6.23
CA GLU A 609 -13.66 -52.22 -6.34
C GLU A 609 -13.05 -52.18 -7.74
N ARG A 610 -11.82 -51.65 -7.84
CA ARG A 610 -11.06 -51.50 -9.09
C ARG A 610 -9.60 -51.92 -8.88
N ASP A 611 -8.84 -52.02 -9.96
CA ASP A 611 -7.43 -52.41 -9.92
C ASP A 611 -6.56 -51.33 -9.24
N GLU A 612 -5.36 -51.68 -8.80
CA GLU A 612 -4.44 -50.76 -8.10
C GLU A 612 -4.01 -49.56 -8.94
N ARG A 613 -4.15 -49.62 -10.27
CA ARG A 613 -3.86 -48.50 -11.19
C ARG A 613 -5.01 -47.51 -11.30
N TYR A 614 -6.18 -47.84 -10.75
CA TYR A 614 -7.34 -46.95 -10.74
C TYR A 614 -7.10 -45.75 -9.82
N VAL A 615 -7.26 -44.55 -10.38
CA VAL A 615 -7.19 -43.31 -9.59
C VAL A 615 -8.61 -42.97 -9.12
N PRO A 616 -8.90 -43.03 -7.81
CA PRO A 616 -10.23 -42.74 -7.31
C PRO A 616 -10.58 -41.26 -7.47
N PRO A 617 -11.86 -40.94 -7.75
CA PRO A 617 -12.36 -39.57 -7.71
C PRO A 617 -12.11 -38.93 -6.35
N GLN A 618 -11.99 -37.60 -6.31
CA GLN A 618 -11.84 -36.86 -5.07
C GLN A 618 -13.22 -36.49 -4.53
N GLN A 619 -13.52 -36.91 -3.31
CA GLN A 619 -14.69 -36.55 -2.51
C GLN A 619 -14.29 -35.48 -1.51
N GLU A 620 -15.07 -34.41 -1.39
CA GLU A 620 -14.81 -33.35 -0.43
C GLU A 620 -15.49 -33.66 0.92
N ALA A 621 -14.72 -33.57 2.01
CA ALA A 621 -15.26 -33.61 3.37
C ALA A 621 -15.17 -32.22 3.99
N PHE A 622 -16.32 -31.66 4.37
CA PHE A 622 -16.39 -30.32 4.93
C PHE A 622 -16.24 -30.32 6.46
N SER A 623 -15.62 -29.26 6.98
CA SER A 623 -15.58 -29.00 8.41
C SER A 623 -15.59 -27.51 8.72
N ILE A 624 -16.20 -27.14 9.83
CA ILE A 624 -16.30 -25.76 10.31
C ILE A 624 -15.37 -25.60 11.50
N GLN A 625 -14.54 -24.56 11.49
CA GLN A 625 -13.54 -24.28 12.52
C GLN A 625 -13.67 -22.83 13.00
N LEU A 626 -13.35 -22.58 14.28
CA LEU A 626 -13.18 -21.23 14.81
C LEU A 626 -11.71 -20.84 14.75
N ILE A 627 -11.45 -19.59 14.36
CA ILE A 627 -10.13 -18.99 14.36
C ILE A 627 -10.20 -17.70 15.18
N SER A 628 -9.26 -17.57 16.11
CA SER A 628 -9.12 -16.36 16.92
C SER A 628 -8.23 -15.35 16.20
N PRO A 629 -8.62 -14.07 16.06
CA PRO A 629 -7.76 -13.03 15.49
C PRO A 629 -6.57 -12.65 16.38
N VAL A 630 -6.53 -13.12 17.64
CA VAL A 630 -5.42 -12.87 18.57
C VAL A 630 -4.17 -13.62 18.10
N SER A 631 -4.23 -14.95 17.98
CA SER A 631 -3.08 -15.75 17.52
C SER A 631 -3.16 -16.10 16.03
N TRP A 632 -4.34 -16.00 15.40
CA TRP A 632 -4.68 -16.58 14.10
C TRP A 632 -4.51 -18.09 14.00
N GLU A 633 -4.72 -18.77 15.13
CA GLU A 633 -4.74 -20.22 15.22
C GLU A 633 -6.19 -20.73 15.33
N ALA A 634 -6.40 -21.97 14.89
CA ALA A 634 -7.66 -22.65 15.09
C ALA A 634 -7.86 -22.95 16.56
N ILE A 635 -9.05 -22.65 17.09
CA ILE A 635 -9.37 -22.94 18.49
C ILE A 635 -9.46 -24.47 18.64
N PRO A 636 -8.73 -25.08 19.60
CA PRO A 636 -8.80 -26.52 19.84
C PRO A 636 -10.22 -26.96 20.23
N ASN A 637 -10.60 -28.19 19.88
CA ASN A 637 -11.89 -28.80 20.25
C ASN A 637 -13.16 -28.09 19.73
N THR A 638 -13.04 -27.12 18.82
CA THR A 638 -14.19 -26.43 18.20
C THR A 638 -14.42 -26.82 16.73
N ARG A 639 -13.82 -27.92 16.26
CA ARG A 639 -14.04 -28.37 14.87
C ARG A 639 -15.32 -29.18 14.79
N ILE A 640 -16.26 -28.74 13.97
CA ILE A 640 -17.48 -29.49 13.61
C ILE A 640 -17.22 -30.16 12.27
N ALA A 641 -17.16 -31.48 12.25
CA ALA A 641 -17.10 -32.27 11.02
C ALA A 641 -18.52 -32.55 10.51
N LEU A 642 -18.75 -32.30 9.22
CA LEU A 642 -20.03 -32.55 8.57
C LEU A 642 -20.10 -34.00 8.07
N GLU A 643 -21.28 -34.41 7.62
CA GLU A 643 -21.50 -35.77 7.12
C GLU A 643 -20.78 -36.03 5.79
N GLU A 644 -20.62 -37.30 5.44
CA GLU A 644 -20.08 -37.66 4.13
C GLU A 644 -21.00 -37.18 3.01
N TRP A 645 -20.41 -36.61 1.95
CA TRP A 645 -21.12 -36.00 0.81
C TRP A 645 -21.89 -34.72 1.15
N GLU A 646 -21.83 -34.26 2.39
CA GLU A 646 -22.44 -33.00 2.80
C GLU A 646 -21.51 -31.82 2.50
N HIS A 647 -22.00 -30.89 1.69
CA HIS A 647 -21.27 -29.71 1.26
C HIS A 647 -21.91 -28.47 1.86
N VAL A 648 -21.07 -27.54 2.33
CA VAL A 648 -21.53 -26.23 2.78
C VAL A 648 -21.79 -25.35 1.56
N THR A 649 -23.04 -24.93 1.35
CA THR A 649 -23.45 -24.06 0.24
C THR A 649 -23.42 -22.59 0.61
N CYS A 650 -23.60 -22.27 1.89
CA CYS A 650 -23.55 -20.90 2.39
C CYS A 650 -23.27 -20.87 3.89
N MET A 651 -22.53 -19.86 4.33
CA MET A 651 -22.31 -19.55 5.73
C MET A 651 -22.33 -18.03 5.90
N LYS A 652 -23.15 -17.53 6.82
CA LYS A 652 -23.25 -16.09 7.12
C LYS A 652 -23.48 -15.86 8.61
N THR A 653 -22.97 -14.74 9.10
CA THR A 653 -23.42 -14.17 10.37
C THR A 653 -24.82 -13.61 10.17
N VAL A 654 -25.79 -14.09 10.95
CA VAL A 654 -27.19 -13.69 10.91
C VAL A 654 -27.60 -13.07 12.23
N SER A 655 -28.26 -11.92 12.19
CA SER A 655 -28.84 -11.31 13.39
C SER A 655 -30.29 -11.75 13.51
N LEU A 656 -30.59 -12.63 14.48
CA LEU A 656 -31.92 -13.19 14.73
C LEU A 656 -32.55 -12.57 15.98
N ARG A 657 -33.89 -12.56 16.05
CA ARG A 657 -34.61 -11.98 17.18
C ARG A 657 -34.35 -12.82 18.45
N SER A 658 -33.95 -12.17 19.54
CA SER A 658 -33.74 -12.78 20.85
C SER A 658 -34.26 -11.84 21.94
N GLU A 659 -34.91 -12.39 22.96
CA GLU A 659 -35.38 -11.63 24.13
C GLU A 659 -34.25 -11.36 25.14
N GLU A 660 -33.09 -12.00 24.97
CA GLU A 660 -31.94 -11.88 25.86
C GLU A 660 -31.18 -10.55 25.70
N THR A 661 -31.26 -9.90 24.54
CA THR A 661 -30.47 -8.70 24.23
C THR A 661 -31.33 -7.43 24.22
N VAL A 662 -30.77 -6.30 24.63
CA VAL A 662 -31.47 -5.00 24.70
C VAL A 662 -31.92 -4.51 23.31
N SER A 663 -31.16 -4.83 22.26
CA SER A 663 -31.51 -4.52 20.87
C SER A 663 -32.64 -5.40 20.33
N GLY A 664 -32.99 -6.49 21.02
CA GLY A 664 -33.89 -7.54 20.55
C GLY A 664 -33.30 -8.42 19.45
N LEU A 665 -32.02 -8.26 19.11
CA LEU A 665 -31.31 -9.04 18.09
C LEU A 665 -30.02 -9.61 18.69
N LYS A 666 -29.75 -10.89 18.38
CA LYS A 666 -28.51 -11.59 18.74
C LYS A 666 -27.84 -12.15 17.48
N GLY A 667 -26.52 -12.11 17.43
CA GLY A 667 -25.74 -12.66 16.33
C GLY A 667 -25.60 -14.18 16.43
N TYR A 668 -25.80 -14.89 15.32
CA TYR A 668 -25.53 -16.32 15.20
C TYR A 668 -24.80 -16.61 13.89
N VAL A 669 -24.14 -17.77 13.80
CA VAL A 669 -23.56 -18.27 12.55
C VAL A 669 -24.53 -19.29 11.97
N ALA A 670 -25.17 -18.95 10.85
CA ALA A 670 -26.05 -19.87 10.15
C ALA A 670 -25.32 -20.50 8.95
N VAL A 671 -25.48 -21.81 8.82
CA VAL A 671 -24.84 -22.63 7.78
C VAL A 671 -25.92 -23.42 7.05
N GLY A 672 -25.91 -23.32 5.73
CA GLY A 672 -26.74 -24.11 4.84
C GLY A 672 -25.89 -25.19 4.19
N THR A 673 -26.36 -26.42 4.23
CA THR A 673 -25.66 -27.56 3.64
C THR A 673 -26.56 -28.36 2.71
N CYS A 674 -25.94 -29.10 1.79
CA CYS A 674 -26.63 -30.04 0.90
C CYS A 674 -25.84 -31.35 0.77
N LEU A 675 -26.55 -32.48 0.69
CA LEU A 675 -25.96 -33.80 0.49
C LEU A 675 -25.90 -34.10 -1.01
N MET A 676 -24.71 -33.96 -1.60
CA MET A 676 -24.48 -34.16 -3.04
C MET A 676 -24.05 -35.61 -3.31
N GLN A 677 -25.04 -36.47 -3.60
CA GLN A 677 -24.88 -37.92 -3.81
C GLN A 677 -25.04 -38.31 -5.30
N GLY A 678 -24.65 -37.44 -6.22
CA GLY A 678 -24.87 -37.61 -7.66
C GLY A 678 -26.26 -37.15 -8.12
N GLU A 679 -26.52 -37.25 -9.42
CA GLU A 679 -27.76 -36.75 -10.05
C GLU A 679 -28.97 -37.68 -9.85
N GLU A 680 -28.72 -38.99 -9.71
CA GLU A 680 -29.79 -40.01 -9.55
C GLU A 680 -30.45 -39.96 -8.17
N VAL A 681 -29.75 -39.46 -7.15
CA VAL A 681 -30.23 -39.41 -5.77
C VAL A 681 -30.80 -38.02 -5.47
N THR A 682 -31.97 -37.99 -4.86
CA THR A 682 -32.59 -36.71 -4.44
C THR A 682 -31.70 -35.97 -3.44
N CYS A 683 -31.30 -34.74 -3.82
CA CYS A 683 -30.46 -33.90 -2.96
C CYS A 683 -31.31 -33.30 -1.82
N ARG A 684 -30.98 -33.66 -0.58
CA ARG A 684 -31.55 -33.06 0.64
C ARG A 684 -30.56 -32.06 1.22
N GLY A 685 -31.05 -31.16 2.06
CA GLY A 685 -30.23 -30.15 2.72
C GLY A 685 -30.41 -30.16 4.22
N ARG A 686 -29.57 -29.42 4.93
CA ARG A 686 -29.66 -29.25 6.38
C ARG A 686 -29.36 -27.79 6.72
N ILE A 687 -30.06 -27.28 7.73
CA ILE A 687 -29.80 -25.95 8.29
C ILE A 687 -29.15 -26.17 9.65
N LEU A 688 -27.97 -25.57 9.84
CA LEU A 688 -27.27 -25.53 11.11
C LEU A 688 -27.21 -24.08 11.61
N ILE A 689 -27.60 -23.84 12.86
CA ILE A 689 -27.44 -22.56 13.54
C ILE A 689 -26.51 -22.78 14.73
N LEU A 690 -25.39 -22.06 14.69
CA LEU A 690 -24.32 -22.13 15.68
C LEU A 690 -24.26 -20.81 16.46
N ASP A 691 -24.14 -20.93 17.77
CA ASP A 691 -23.81 -19.83 18.67
C ASP A 691 -22.34 -19.99 19.12
N VAL A 692 -21.65 -18.88 19.34
CA VAL A 692 -20.29 -18.88 19.89
C VAL A 692 -20.37 -18.34 21.30
N ILE A 693 -20.26 -19.25 22.27
CA ILE A 693 -20.34 -18.92 23.68
C ILE A 693 -18.95 -18.83 24.29
N GLU A 694 -18.82 -17.94 25.28
CA GLU A 694 -17.64 -17.89 26.14
C GLU A 694 -17.76 -18.92 27.27
N VAL A 695 -16.69 -19.69 27.45
CA VAL A 695 -16.54 -20.78 28.41
C VAL A 695 -15.25 -20.54 29.19
N VAL A 696 -15.16 -21.06 30.41
CA VAL A 696 -13.91 -21.03 31.17
C VAL A 696 -12.82 -21.76 30.39
N PRO A 697 -11.69 -21.11 30.06
CA PRO A 697 -10.63 -21.73 29.28
C PRO A 697 -9.96 -22.87 30.05
N GLU A 698 -9.55 -23.91 29.33
CA GLU A 698 -8.78 -25.02 29.89
C GLU A 698 -7.39 -24.52 30.37
N PRO A 699 -6.90 -25.01 31.53
CA PRO A 699 -5.59 -24.60 32.05
C PRO A 699 -4.47 -24.82 31.03
N GLY A 700 -3.73 -23.75 30.70
CA GLY A 700 -2.64 -23.78 29.72
C GLY A 700 -3.07 -23.52 28.26
N GLN A 701 -4.37 -23.39 27.97
CA GLN A 701 -4.87 -23.09 26.62
C GLN A 701 -5.86 -21.90 26.64
N PRO A 702 -5.38 -20.65 26.59
CA PRO A 702 -6.26 -19.47 26.70
C PRO A 702 -7.24 -19.32 25.54
N LEU A 703 -6.94 -19.90 24.37
CA LEU A 703 -7.80 -19.85 23.18
C LEU A 703 -9.11 -20.62 23.36
N THR A 704 -9.15 -21.62 24.26
CA THR A 704 -10.34 -22.45 24.51
C THR A 704 -11.46 -21.71 25.24
N LYS A 705 -11.31 -20.40 25.47
CA LYS A 705 -12.36 -19.54 26.01
C LYS A 705 -13.63 -19.52 25.14
N ASN A 706 -13.53 -19.76 23.83
CA ASN A 706 -14.67 -19.70 22.92
C ASN A 706 -15.01 -21.09 22.40
N LYS A 707 -16.29 -21.45 22.39
CA LYS A 707 -16.77 -22.75 21.90
C LYS A 707 -18.04 -22.64 21.08
N PHE A 708 -18.19 -23.51 20.08
CA PHE A 708 -19.46 -23.65 19.36
C PHE A 708 -20.52 -24.33 20.24
N LYS A 709 -21.72 -23.76 20.21
CA LYS A 709 -22.95 -24.38 20.69
C LYS A 709 -23.89 -24.53 19.51
N VAL A 710 -24.20 -25.76 19.13
CA VAL A 710 -25.20 -26.05 18.10
C VAL A 710 -26.58 -25.80 18.71
N LEU A 711 -27.32 -24.82 18.19
CA LEU A 711 -28.66 -24.49 18.65
C LEU A 711 -29.73 -25.21 17.84
N TYR A 712 -29.56 -25.24 16.53
CA TYR A 712 -30.51 -25.88 15.62
C TYR A 712 -29.74 -26.72 14.60
N GLU A 713 -30.15 -27.97 14.46
CA GLU A 713 -29.64 -28.90 13.45
C GLU A 713 -30.80 -29.79 13.01
N LYS A 714 -31.37 -29.50 11.82
CA LYS A 714 -32.42 -30.34 11.23
C LYS A 714 -32.31 -30.39 9.72
N GLU A 715 -32.48 -31.60 9.18
CA GLU A 715 -32.62 -31.84 7.75
C GLU A 715 -33.86 -31.15 7.17
N GLN A 716 -33.75 -30.75 5.91
CA GLN A 716 -34.77 -30.10 5.12
C GLN A 716 -35.12 -30.96 3.90
N LYS A 717 -36.36 -30.84 3.43
CA LYS A 717 -36.89 -31.65 2.33
C LYS A 717 -36.22 -31.42 0.97
N GLY A 718 -35.45 -30.35 0.83
CA GLY A 718 -34.68 -30.02 -0.37
C GLY A 718 -33.33 -29.41 -0.01
N PRO A 719 -32.46 -29.16 -1.00
CA PRO A 719 -31.14 -28.61 -0.76
C PRO A 719 -31.26 -27.19 -0.22
N VAL A 720 -30.52 -26.87 0.83
CA VAL A 720 -30.40 -25.50 1.33
C VAL A 720 -29.30 -24.82 0.54
N THR A 721 -29.64 -23.79 -0.23
CA THR A 721 -28.74 -23.23 -1.25
C THR A 721 -28.22 -21.84 -0.86
N ALA A 722 -29.02 -21.06 -0.13
CA ALA A 722 -28.66 -19.72 0.33
C ALA A 722 -29.38 -19.40 1.65
N LEU A 723 -28.75 -18.55 2.46
CA LEU A 723 -29.28 -18.04 3.73
C LEU A 723 -29.07 -16.52 3.83
N CYS A 724 -29.99 -15.83 4.46
CA CYS A 724 -29.84 -14.45 4.94
C CYS A 724 -30.77 -14.20 6.13
N HIS A 725 -30.77 -12.97 6.67
CA HIS A 725 -31.64 -12.59 7.78
C HIS A 725 -32.48 -11.37 7.42
N CYS A 726 -33.74 -11.29 7.84
CA CYS A 726 -34.62 -10.16 7.55
C CYS A 726 -35.43 -9.85 8.81
N HIS A 727 -35.30 -8.64 9.38
CA HIS A 727 -36.00 -8.23 10.61
C HIS A 727 -35.87 -9.21 11.80
N GLY A 728 -34.73 -9.90 11.94
CA GLY A 728 -34.55 -10.90 13.01
C GLY A 728 -35.09 -12.30 12.67
N TYR A 729 -35.65 -12.49 11.48
CA TYR A 729 -36.07 -13.78 10.95
C TYR A 729 -34.99 -14.38 10.04
N LEU A 730 -34.87 -15.71 10.02
CA LEU A 730 -33.97 -16.42 9.12
C LEU A 730 -34.67 -16.65 7.78
N VAL A 731 -34.03 -16.26 6.68
CA VAL A 731 -34.54 -16.50 5.33
C VAL A 731 -33.66 -17.56 4.69
N SER A 732 -34.25 -18.64 4.20
CA SER A 732 -33.54 -19.76 3.57
C SER A 732 -34.13 -20.10 2.21
N ALA A 733 -33.27 -20.27 1.21
CA ALA A 733 -33.65 -20.87 -0.06
C ALA A 733 -33.50 -22.39 0.04
N ILE A 734 -34.60 -23.10 -0.17
CA ILE A 734 -34.67 -24.57 -0.12
C ILE A 734 -35.28 -25.05 -1.43
N GLY A 735 -34.43 -25.61 -2.31
CA GLY A 735 -34.83 -25.98 -3.67
C GLY A 735 -35.38 -24.79 -4.45
N GLN A 736 -36.61 -24.93 -4.97
CA GLN A 736 -37.30 -23.88 -5.75
C GLN A 736 -38.22 -22.99 -4.88
N LYS A 737 -37.96 -22.90 -3.58
CA LYS A 737 -38.74 -22.06 -2.66
C LYS A 737 -37.84 -21.28 -1.72
N ILE A 738 -38.30 -20.09 -1.34
CA ILE A 738 -37.71 -19.32 -0.24
C ILE A 738 -38.65 -19.38 0.95
N PHE A 739 -38.11 -19.75 2.10
CA PHE A 739 -38.80 -19.82 3.38
C PHE A 739 -38.28 -18.73 4.31
N LEU A 740 -39.17 -18.22 5.15
CA LEU A 740 -38.85 -17.31 6.24
C LEU A 740 -39.25 -17.96 7.57
N TRP A 741 -38.29 -18.05 8.47
CA TRP A 741 -38.37 -18.76 9.73
C TRP A 741 -38.21 -17.82 10.92
N SER A 742 -38.97 -18.08 11.98
CA SER A 742 -38.73 -17.50 13.30
C SER A 742 -38.07 -18.54 14.19
N LEU A 743 -36.93 -18.18 14.79
CA LEU A 743 -36.26 -18.99 15.80
C LEU A 743 -36.98 -18.78 17.14
N LYS A 744 -37.51 -19.85 17.74
CA LYS A 744 -38.15 -19.87 19.06
C LYS A 744 -37.79 -21.17 19.76
N ASP A 745 -37.36 -21.12 21.02
CA ASP A 745 -37.04 -22.30 21.83
C ASP A 745 -36.10 -23.30 21.12
N ASN A 746 -35.09 -22.79 20.42
CA ASN A 746 -34.16 -23.58 19.59
C ASN A 746 -34.80 -24.34 18.41
N GLU A 747 -36.03 -24.02 18.03
CA GLU A 747 -36.70 -24.55 16.84
C GLU A 747 -37.03 -23.45 15.81
N LEU A 748 -37.00 -23.81 14.53
CA LEU A 748 -37.40 -22.95 13.42
C LEU A 748 -38.88 -23.16 13.09
N THR A 749 -39.67 -22.11 13.26
CA THR A 749 -41.11 -22.08 12.91
C THR A 749 -41.31 -21.38 11.57
N GLY A 750 -41.95 -22.06 10.62
CA GLY A 750 -42.18 -21.53 9.26
C GLY A 750 -43.26 -20.45 9.26
N MET A 751 -42.90 -19.24 8.83
CA MET A 751 -43.79 -18.07 8.87
C MET A 751 -44.37 -17.75 7.48
N ALA A 752 -43.52 -17.76 6.45
CA ALA A 752 -43.90 -17.45 5.09
C ALA A 752 -43.07 -18.27 4.09
N PHE A 753 -43.60 -18.46 2.90
CA PHE A 753 -42.86 -19.03 1.78
C PHE A 753 -43.27 -18.39 0.46
N ILE A 754 -42.40 -18.48 -0.54
CA ILE A 754 -42.69 -18.09 -1.92
C ILE A 754 -41.98 -19.03 -2.88
N ASP A 755 -42.62 -19.34 -4.01
CA ASP A 755 -42.02 -20.14 -5.07
C ASP A 755 -41.07 -19.27 -5.90
N THR A 756 -39.87 -19.79 -6.14
CA THR A 756 -38.81 -19.18 -6.97
C THR A 756 -38.61 -19.97 -8.26
N GLN A 757 -37.57 -19.64 -9.04
CA GLN A 757 -37.37 -20.21 -10.37
C GLN A 757 -36.54 -21.50 -10.34
N LEU A 758 -35.21 -21.41 -10.41
CA LEU A 758 -34.35 -22.57 -10.63
C LEU A 758 -33.49 -22.90 -9.41
N TYR A 759 -32.52 -22.04 -9.13
CA TYR A 759 -31.53 -22.28 -8.07
C TYR A 759 -31.06 -20.93 -7.53
N ILE A 760 -31.47 -20.61 -6.31
CA ILE A 760 -31.07 -19.37 -5.64
C ILE A 760 -29.76 -19.64 -4.90
N HIS A 761 -28.64 -19.20 -5.46
CA HIS A 761 -27.33 -19.43 -4.83
C HIS A 761 -26.91 -18.30 -3.89
N GLN A 762 -27.46 -17.10 -4.03
CA GLN A 762 -27.13 -15.97 -3.16
C GLN A 762 -28.38 -15.18 -2.76
N MET A 763 -28.44 -14.79 -1.49
CA MET A 763 -29.47 -13.91 -0.96
C MET A 763 -28.88 -12.87 -0.04
N ILE A 764 -29.32 -11.63 -0.19
CA ILE A 764 -29.00 -10.52 0.70
C ILE A 764 -30.27 -9.79 1.07
N SER A 765 -30.23 -9.03 2.16
CA SER A 765 -31.40 -8.33 2.67
C SER A 765 -31.03 -6.93 3.12
N VAL A 766 -32.00 -6.04 3.02
CA VAL A 766 -31.92 -4.68 3.55
C VAL A 766 -33.29 -4.30 4.09
N LYS A 767 -33.36 -4.06 5.41
CA LYS A 767 -34.64 -3.84 6.12
C LYS A 767 -35.62 -4.99 5.79
N SER A 768 -36.73 -4.68 5.12
CA SER A 768 -37.78 -5.64 4.74
C SER A 768 -37.66 -6.20 3.33
N PHE A 769 -36.66 -5.76 2.56
CA PHE A 769 -36.41 -6.24 1.21
C PHE A 769 -35.39 -7.37 1.22
N ILE A 770 -35.66 -8.39 0.40
CA ILE A 770 -34.76 -9.52 0.17
C ILE A 770 -34.46 -9.55 -1.32
N LEU A 771 -33.18 -9.55 -1.66
CA LEU A 771 -32.72 -9.71 -3.03
C LEU A 771 -32.20 -11.14 -3.20
N ALA A 772 -32.84 -11.90 -4.07
CA ALA A 772 -32.46 -13.26 -4.41
C ALA A 772 -31.80 -13.29 -5.80
N ALA A 773 -30.64 -13.93 -5.90
CA ALA A 773 -29.96 -14.16 -7.16
C ALA A 773 -30.17 -15.61 -7.60
N ASP A 774 -30.70 -15.78 -8.80
CA ASP A 774 -30.81 -17.08 -9.45
C ASP A 774 -29.58 -17.32 -10.33
N LEU A 775 -29.19 -18.58 -10.46
CA LEU A 775 -28.04 -19.00 -11.27
C LEU A 775 -28.17 -18.60 -12.76
N MET A 776 -29.38 -18.62 -13.33
CA MET A 776 -29.60 -18.32 -14.76
C MET A 776 -30.64 -17.23 -15.01
N LYS A 777 -31.54 -16.97 -14.05
CA LYS A 777 -32.68 -16.08 -14.20
C LYS A 777 -32.51 -14.73 -13.51
N SER A 778 -31.28 -14.23 -13.44
CA SER A 778 -30.95 -12.90 -12.91
C SER A 778 -31.43 -12.73 -11.45
N ILE A 779 -31.83 -11.52 -11.07
CA ILE A 779 -32.21 -11.16 -9.71
C ILE A 779 -33.72 -10.95 -9.56
N SER A 780 -34.22 -11.31 -8.38
CA SER A 780 -35.60 -11.10 -7.94
C SER A 780 -35.63 -10.34 -6.61
N LEU A 781 -36.42 -9.26 -6.57
CA LEU A 781 -36.64 -8.44 -5.39
C LEU A 781 -37.94 -8.87 -4.69
N LEU A 782 -37.80 -9.32 -3.46
CA LEU A 782 -38.90 -9.72 -2.59
C LEU A 782 -39.07 -8.72 -1.46
N ARG A 783 -40.29 -8.62 -0.93
CA ARG A 783 -40.61 -7.83 0.26
C ARG A 783 -41.35 -8.69 1.27
N TYR A 784 -40.90 -8.62 2.52
CA TYR A 784 -41.60 -9.21 3.64
C TYR A 784 -42.50 -8.15 4.30
N GLN A 785 -43.73 -8.54 4.60
CA GLN A 785 -44.68 -7.74 5.38
C GLN A 785 -44.95 -8.46 6.71
N GLU A 786 -44.53 -7.85 7.83
CA GLU A 786 -44.66 -8.47 9.16
C GLU A 786 -46.12 -8.60 9.60
N GLU A 787 -46.96 -7.61 9.30
CA GLU A 787 -48.39 -7.59 9.66
C GLU A 787 -49.18 -8.76 9.05
N SER A 788 -48.96 -9.04 7.76
CA SER A 788 -49.65 -10.11 7.05
C SER A 788 -48.91 -11.44 7.09
N LYS A 789 -47.67 -11.46 7.59
CA LYS A 789 -46.74 -12.59 7.52
C LYS A 789 -46.61 -13.17 6.10
N THR A 790 -46.62 -12.31 5.07
CA THR A 790 -46.50 -12.74 3.67
C THR A 790 -45.20 -12.26 3.02
N LEU A 791 -44.65 -13.10 2.16
CA LEU A 791 -43.57 -12.74 1.23
C LEU A 791 -44.18 -12.45 -0.14
N SER A 792 -43.92 -11.27 -0.69
CA SER A 792 -44.38 -10.88 -2.02
C SER A 792 -43.22 -10.59 -2.96
N LEU A 793 -43.35 -11.00 -4.22
CA LEU A 793 -42.44 -10.63 -5.30
C LEU A 793 -42.76 -9.19 -5.73
N VAL A 794 -41.84 -8.27 -5.49
CA VAL A 794 -41.99 -6.85 -5.84
C VAL A 794 -41.65 -6.62 -7.30
N SER A 795 -40.50 -7.12 -7.72
CA SER A 795 -39.96 -6.90 -9.06
C SER A 795 -38.93 -7.96 -9.41
N ARG A 796 -38.69 -8.18 -10.70
CA ARG A 796 -37.61 -9.07 -11.17
C ARG A 796 -37.03 -8.57 -12.48
N ASP A 797 -35.82 -9.01 -12.79
CA ASP A 797 -35.33 -8.94 -14.16
C ASP A 797 -35.80 -10.18 -14.93
N ALA A 798 -36.42 -9.96 -16.09
CA ALA A 798 -36.91 -11.06 -16.94
C ALA A 798 -35.81 -11.64 -17.85
N LYS A 799 -34.68 -10.94 -17.97
CA LYS A 799 -33.59 -11.34 -18.86
C LYS A 799 -32.74 -12.44 -18.21
N PRO A 800 -32.28 -13.43 -18.99
CA PRO A 800 -31.35 -14.41 -18.48
C PRO A 800 -30.02 -13.73 -18.20
N LEU A 801 -29.49 -13.95 -17.01
CA LEU A 801 -28.19 -13.46 -16.55
C LEU A 801 -27.62 -14.48 -15.58
N GLU A 802 -26.39 -14.91 -15.83
CA GLU A 802 -25.67 -15.82 -14.94
C GLU A 802 -24.99 -15.02 -13.85
N VAL A 803 -25.63 -14.95 -12.68
CA VAL A 803 -25.21 -14.10 -11.57
C VAL A 803 -24.19 -14.82 -10.70
N TYR A 804 -23.08 -14.15 -10.39
CA TYR A 804 -22.07 -14.65 -9.45
C TYR A 804 -22.41 -14.23 -8.02
N SER A 805 -22.54 -12.93 -7.79
CA SER A 805 -22.87 -12.38 -6.47
C SER A 805 -23.64 -11.08 -6.59
N VAL A 806 -24.27 -10.67 -5.50
CA VAL A 806 -25.11 -9.48 -5.42
C VAL A 806 -24.81 -8.69 -4.16
N ASP A 807 -24.94 -7.36 -4.25
CA ASP A 807 -24.92 -6.44 -3.10
C ASP A 807 -25.81 -5.22 -3.36
N PHE A 808 -25.87 -4.28 -2.41
CA PHE A 808 -26.61 -3.03 -2.52
C PHE A 808 -25.69 -1.83 -2.70
N MET A 809 -25.97 -1.00 -3.70
CA MET A 809 -25.43 0.36 -3.80
C MET A 809 -26.29 1.32 -2.98
N VAL A 810 -25.73 2.00 -1.99
CA VAL A 810 -26.47 2.96 -1.14
C VAL A 810 -26.00 4.38 -1.41
N ASP A 811 -26.84 5.18 -2.06
CA ASP A 811 -26.58 6.58 -2.40
C ASP A 811 -27.62 7.50 -1.73
N GLY A 812 -27.42 7.78 -0.44
CA GLY A 812 -28.32 8.63 0.34
C GLY A 812 -29.73 8.04 0.42
N SER A 813 -30.66 8.60 -0.38
CA SER A 813 -32.05 8.13 -0.47
C SER A 813 -32.26 7.04 -1.54
N GLN A 814 -31.30 6.82 -2.43
CA GLN A 814 -31.41 5.85 -3.50
C GLN A 814 -30.78 4.51 -3.11
N LEU A 815 -31.43 3.43 -3.53
CA LEU A 815 -30.96 2.07 -3.38
C LEU A 815 -30.83 1.41 -4.76
N GLY A 816 -29.61 1.01 -5.09
CA GLY A 816 -29.30 0.20 -6.27
C GLY A 816 -29.00 -1.24 -5.88
N PHE A 817 -29.23 -2.16 -6.81
CA PHE A 817 -28.90 -3.58 -6.69
C PHE A 817 -27.71 -3.86 -7.59
N LEU A 818 -26.55 -4.08 -6.99
CA LEU A 818 -25.32 -4.42 -7.66
C LEU A 818 -25.30 -5.92 -7.96
N VAL A 819 -24.93 -6.27 -9.18
CA VAL A 819 -24.90 -7.65 -9.68
C VAL A 819 -23.59 -7.87 -10.40
N SER A 820 -22.87 -8.95 -10.05
CA SER A 820 -21.75 -9.45 -10.85
C SER A 820 -22.20 -10.61 -11.73
N ASP A 821 -21.68 -10.69 -12.95
CA ASP A 821 -22.00 -11.75 -13.90
C ASP A 821 -20.77 -12.59 -14.28
N ARG A 822 -21.05 -13.67 -15.03
CA ARG A 822 -20.02 -14.53 -15.63
C ARG A 822 -19.15 -13.80 -16.66
N ASP A 823 -19.70 -12.82 -17.35
CA ASP A 823 -19.00 -12.05 -18.38
C ASP A 823 -18.09 -10.94 -17.78
N ARG A 824 -17.88 -10.96 -16.46
CA ARG A 824 -16.99 -10.06 -15.69
C ARG A 824 -17.45 -8.61 -15.68
N ASN A 825 -18.76 -8.40 -15.78
CA ASN A 825 -19.42 -7.12 -15.67
C ASN A 825 -20.01 -6.92 -14.26
N LEU A 826 -20.12 -5.66 -13.89
CA LEU A 826 -20.91 -5.15 -12.79
C LEU A 826 -22.10 -4.37 -13.34
N LEU A 827 -23.29 -4.72 -12.89
CA LEU A 827 -24.54 -4.10 -13.29
C LEU A 827 -25.24 -3.53 -12.06
N VAL A 828 -25.75 -2.31 -12.18
CA VAL A 828 -26.58 -1.70 -11.13
C VAL A 828 -28.01 -1.61 -11.62
N TYR A 829 -28.90 -2.35 -10.96
CA TYR A 829 -30.33 -2.29 -11.16
C TYR A 829 -31.00 -1.36 -10.14
N MET A 830 -32.15 -0.80 -10.50
CA MET A 830 -32.96 0.00 -9.59
C MET A 830 -34.44 -0.38 -9.75
N TYR A 831 -35.17 -0.28 -8.64
CA TYR A 831 -36.62 -0.40 -8.62
C TYR A 831 -37.24 0.99 -8.77
N LEU A 832 -37.83 1.27 -9.95
CA LEU A 832 -38.41 2.57 -10.28
C LEU A 832 -39.82 2.39 -10.87
N PRO A 833 -40.87 2.28 -10.04
CA PRO A 833 -42.25 2.05 -10.50
C PRO A 833 -42.81 3.14 -11.40
N GLU A 834 -42.37 4.38 -11.17
CA GLU A 834 -42.77 5.57 -11.93
C GLU A 834 -42.24 5.52 -13.37
N ALA A 835 -41.17 4.77 -13.62
CA ALA A 835 -40.62 4.62 -14.96
C ALA A 835 -41.50 3.71 -15.81
N LYS A 836 -41.97 4.21 -16.96
CA LYS A 836 -42.82 3.46 -17.90
C LYS A 836 -42.20 2.14 -18.37
N GLU A 837 -40.86 2.08 -18.45
CA GLU A 837 -40.09 0.89 -18.83
C GLU A 837 -40.22 -0.28 -17.85
N SER A 838 -40.59 0.00 -16.59
CA SER A 838 -40.71 -1.00 -15.52
C SER A 838 -42.02 -1.79 -15.56
N PHE A 839 -42.95 -1.44 -16.46
CA PHE A 839 -44.32 -1.99 -16.49
C PHE A 839 -45.03 -1.87 -15.13
N GLY A 840 -45.01 -0.66 -14.55
CA GLY A 840 -45.65 -0.40 -13.25
C GLY A 840 -44.90 -1.02 -12.06
N GLY A 841 -43.56 -1.14 -12.16
CA GLY A 841 -42.69 -1.68 -11.12
C GLY A 841 -42.41 -3.18 -11.21
N LEU A 842 -43.10 -3.94 -12.08
CA LEU A 842 -42.89 -5.38 -12.20
C LEU A 842 -41.49 -5.77 -12.69
N ARG A 843 -40.80 -4.86 -13.41
CA ARG A 843 -39.48 -5.08 -14.00
C ARG A 843 -38.41 -4.18 -13.42
N LEU A 844 -37.28 -4.78 -13.04
CA LEU A 844 -36.08 -4.05 -12.61
C LEU A 844 -35.37 -3.40 -13.80
N LEU A 845 -34.89 -2.17 -13.61
CA LEU A 845 -34.23 -1.39 -14.66
C LEU A 845 -32.74 -1.27 -14.36
N ARG A 846 -31.91 -1.66 -15.32
CA ARG A 846 -30.46 -1.42 -15.26
C ARG A 846 -30.17 0.06 -15.49
N ARG A 847 -29.47 0.71 -14.56
CA ARG A 847 -29.08 2.12 -14.60
C ARG A 847 -27.58 2.33 -14.75
N ALA A 848 -26.77 1.32 -14.44
CA ALA A 848 -25.34 1.36 -14.72
C ALA A 848 -24.82 -0.02 -15.14
N ASP A 849 -23.77 -0.01 -15.94
CA ASP A 849 -23.04 -1.18 -16.43
C ASP A 849 -21.55 -0.82 -16.58
N PHE A 850 -20.69 -1.76 -16.16
CA PHE A 850 -19.25 -1.61 -16.17
C PHE A 850 -18.55 -2.95 -16.30
N HIS A 851 -17.58 -3.08 -17.21
CA HIS A 851 -16.76 -4.27 -17.30
C HIS A 851 -15.50 -4.15 -16.42
N VAL A 852 -15.40 -5.01 -15.40
CA VAL A 852 -14.29 -5.01 -14.44
C VAL A 852 -13.06 -5.70 -15.02
N GLY A 853 -13.27 -6.82 -15.73
CA GLY A 853 -12.20 -7.67 -16.29
C GLY A 853 -11.88 -8.92 -15.46
N ALA A 854 -12.51 -9.09 -14.30
CA ALA A 854 -12.38 -10.25 -13.42
C ALA A 854 -13.74 -10.66 -12.82
N HIS A 855 -13.90 -11.92 -12.44
CA HIS A 855 -15.11 -12.39 -11.74
C HIS A 855 -15.12 -11.87 -10.29
N VAL A 856 -16.31 -11.55 -9.77
CA VAL A 856 -16.50 -11.01 -8.43
C VAL A 856 -17.49 -11.87 -7.64
N ASN A 857 -17.01 -12.51 -6.57
CA ASN A 857 -17.83 -13.35 -5.69
C ASN A 857 -18.27 -12.65 -4.40
N THR A 858 -17.51 -11.66 -3.94
CA THR A 858 -17.66 -11.11 -2.60
C THR A 858 -17.80 -9.61 -2.65
N PHE A 859 -18.73 -9.10 -1.83
CA PHE A 859 -18.98 -7.70 -1.66
C PHE A 859 -19.11 -7.38 -0.17
N TRP A 860 -18.70 -6.18 0.21
CA TRP A 860 -18.96 -5.63 1.54
C TRP A 860 -19.09 -4.12 1.46
N ARG A 861 -19.67 -3.51 2.50
CA ARG A 861 -20.01 -2.09 2.51
C ARG A 861 -19.41 -1.40 3.70
N THR A 862 -18.82 -0.22 3.48
CA THR A 862 -18.38 0.68 4.54
C THR A 862 -19.00 2.06 4.34
N PRO A 863 -19.30 2.81 5.41
CA PRO A 863 -19.70 4.21 5.28
C PRO A 863 -18.53 5.03 4.73
N CYS A 864 -18.83 6.13 4.04
CA CYS A 864 -17.81 7.09 3.59
C CYS A 864 -17.09 7.76 4.79
N ARG A 865 -15.75 7.92 4.74
CA ARG A 865 -15.00 8.63 5.80
C ARG A 865 -15.48 10.08 5.96
N GLY A 866 -15.53 10.58 7.19
CA GLY A 866 -16.04 11.92 7.50
C GLY A 866 -17.56 12.01 7.71
N HIS A 867 -18.24 10.86 7.83
CA HIS A 867 -19.62 10.79 8.31
C HIS A 867 -19.74 11.11 9.82
N ALA A 868 -18.67 10.88 10.58
CA ALA A 868 -18.64 11.05 12.05
C ALA A 868 -18.25 12.46 12.54
N GLU A 869 -17.81 13.38 11.67
CA GLU A 869 -17.62 14.78 12.06
C GLU A 869 -19.01 15.44 12.18
N GLY A 870 -19.46 15.71 13.40
CA GLY A 870 -20.83 16.12 13.76
C GLY A 870 -21.47 17.31 13.00
N PRO A 871 -22.73 17.65 13.35
CA PRO A 871 -23.68 18.38 12.48
C PRO A 871 -23.34 19.84 12.11
N ASN A 872 -22.18 20.36 12.53
CA ASN A 872 -21.87 21.80 12.46
C ASN A 872 -20.99 22.25 11.29
N ARG A 873 -20.72 21.39 10.30
CA ARG A 873 -20.05 21.80 9.05
C ARG A 873 -20.99 21.63 7.86
N ARG A 874 -21.39 22.78 7.28
CA ARG A 874 -22.28 22.89 6.11
C ARG A 874 -21.90 21.89 5.00
N SER A 875 -22.85 21.02 4.65
CA SER A 875 -22.89 20.12 3.47
C SER A 875 -21.84 19.00 3.44
N SER A 876 -22.05 17.90 4.15
CA SER A 876 -21.38 16.64 3.79
C SER A 876 -22.04 16.07 2.54
N THR A 877 -21.47 16.36 1.36
CA THR A 877 -21.89 15.80 0.05
C THR A 877 -21.90 14.26 0.00
N TRP A 878 -21.31 13.63 1.02
CA TRP A 878 -21.11 12.20 1.19
C TRP A 878 -21.96 11.59 2.34
N GLU A 879 -22.89 12.36 2.90
CA GLU A 879 -23.78 11.88 3.96
C GLU A 879 -24.65 10.71 3.48
N ASN A 880 -24.77 9.66 4.32
CA ASN A 880 -25.55 8.44 4.05
C ASN A 880 -25.15 7.69 2.77
N LYS A 881 -23.91 7.87 2.30
CA LYS A 881 -23.35 7.09 1.20
C LYS A 881 -22.46 5.97 1.71
N HIS A 882 -22.59 4.81 1.10
CA HIS A 882 -21.73 3.66 1.39
C HIS A 882 -20.86 3.32 0.19
N ILE A 883 -19.62 2.96 0.46
CA ILE A 883 -18.69 2.39 -0.51
C ILE A 883 -18.96 0.90 -0.58
N THR A 884 -19.22 0.39 -1.77
CA THR A 884 -19.34 -1.05 -2.03
C THR A 884 -18.00 -1.56 -2.51
N TRP A 885 -17.31 -2.25 -1.62
CA TRP A 885 -16.05 -2.93 -1.90
C TRP A 885 -16.32 -4.33 -2.44
N PHE A 886 -15.36 -4.85 -3.20
CA PHE A 886 -15.42 -6.22 -3.70
C PHE A 886 -14.04 -6.83 -3.86
N ALA A 887 -13.95 -8.16 -3.69
CA ALA A 887 -12.76 -8.93 -4.05
C ALA A 887 -13.01 -9.74 -5.33
N THR A 888 -12.03 -9.72 -6.23
CA THR A 888 -12.06 -10.47 -7.48
C THR A 888 -11.46 -11.86 -7.30
N LEU A 889 -11.88 -12.81 -8.13
CA LEU A 889 -11.30 -14.16 -8.17
C LEU A 889 -9.85 -14.18 -8.67
N ASP A 890 -9.37 -13.11 -9.29
CA ASP A 890 -7.97 -13.00 -9.74
C ASP A 890 -7.03 -12.46 -8.63
N GLY A 891 -7.55 -12.23 -7.42
CA GLY A 891 -6.74 -11.73 -6.29
C GLY A 891 -6.57 -10.21 -6.29
N GLY A 892 -7.58 -9.47 -6.76
CA GLY A 892 -7.64 -8.01 -6.69
C GLY A 892 -8.75 -7.53 -5.75
N LEU A 893 -8.63 -6.29 -5.28
CA LEU A 893 -9.67 -5.58 -4.54
C LEU A 893 -10.13 -4.36 -5.36
N GLY A 894 -11.42 -4.10 -5.37
CA GLY A 894 -12.01 -2.94 -6.02
C GLY A 894 -13.11 -2.30 -5.17
N LEU A 895 -13.54 -1.11 -5.58
CA LEU A 895 -14.61 -0.37 -4.93
C LEU A 895 -15.50 0.34 -5.96
N LEU A 896 -16.77 0.52 -5.63
CA LEU A 896 -17.68 1.45 -6.31
C LEU A 896 -18.12 2.52 -5.31
N LEU A 897 -17.90 3.77 -5.67
CA LEU A 897 -18.29 4.93 -4.89
C LEU A 897 -19.46 5.66 -5.59
N PRO A 898 -20.64 5.77 -4.97
CA PRO A 898 -21.75 6.53 -5.53
C PRO A 898 -21.45 8.04 -5.51
N MET A 899 -21.56 8.69 -6.68
CA MET A 899 -21.21 10.09 -6.87
C MET A 899 -22.39 10.94 -7.34
N GLN A 900 -22.33 12.24 -7.06
CA GLN A 900 -23.30 13.19 -7.58
C GLN A 900 -23.16 13.35 -9.09
N GLU A 901 -24.28 13.54 -9.78
CA GLU A 901 -24.32 13.64 -11.24
C GLU A 901 -23.43 14.78 -11.80
N LYS A 902 -23.34 15.92 -11.10
CA LYS A 902 -22.49 17.06 -11.52
C LYS A 902 -21.02 16.67 -11.56
N THR A 903 -20.53 16.01 -10.51
CA THR A 903 -19.15 15.50 -10.43
C THR A 903 -18.92 14.41 -11.47
N TYR A 904 -19.86 13.47 -11.60
CA TYR A 904 -19.80 12.41 -12.61
C TYR A 904 -19.66 12.98 -14.03
N ARG A 905 -20.48 13.95 -14.43
CA ARG A 905 -20.43 14.56 -15.78
C ARG A 905 -19.10 15.26 -16.03
N ARG A 906 -18.55 15.96 -15.03
CA ARG A 906 -17.25 16.64 -15.14
C ARG A 906 -16.11 15.63 -15.34
N LEU A 907 -16.06 14.60 -14.51
CA LEU A 907 -15.05 13.54 -14.61
C LEU A 907 -15.25 12.65 -15.85
N LEU A 908 -16.47 12.49 -16.35
CA LEU A 908 -16.74 11.79 -17.62
C LEU A 908 -16.14 12.54 -18.81
N MET A 909 -16.24 13.88 -18.84
CA MET A 909 -15.58 14.69 -19.87
C MET A 909 -14.05 14.51 -19.80
N LEU A 910 -13.50 14.47 -18.59
CA LEU A 910 -12.08 14.17 -18.37
C LEU A 910 -11.71 12.77 -18.86
N GLN A 911 -12.49 11.74 -18.53
CA GLN A 911 -12.25 10.36 -18.97
C GLN A 911 -12.21 10.26 -20.50
N ASN A 912 -13.13 10.94 -21.19
CA ASN A 912 -13.14 10.97 -22.66
C ASN A 912 -11.91 11.68 -23.24
N ALA A 913 -11.46 12.77 -22.61
CA ALA A 913 -10.24 13.47 -23.00
C ALA A 913 -8.99 12.61 -22.76
N LEU A 914 -8.90 11.90 -21.64
CA LEU A 914 -7.79 11.01 -21.32
C LEU A 914 -7.71 9.81 -22.27
N SER A 915 -8.86 9.25 -22.64
CA SER A 915 -8.93 8.10 -23.56
C SER A 915 -8.48 8.43 -24.99
N SER A 916 -8.51 9.69 -25.41
CA SER A 916 -8.10 10.12 -26.75
C SER A 916 -6.73 10.80 -26.76
N ALA A 917 -6.37 11.50 -25.69
CA ALA A 917 -5.13 12.28 -25.62
C ALA A 917 -3.91 11.47 -25.15
N LEU A 918 -4.11 10.35 -24.44
CA LEU A 918 -3.00 9.56 -23.89
C LEU A 918 -2.73 8.28 -24.69
N PRO A 919 -1.44 7.91 -24.86
CA PRO A 919 -1.10 6.59 -25.34
C PRO A 919 -1.41 5.54 -24.25
N HIS A 920 -2.01 4.44 -24.66
CA HIS A 920 -2.32 3.32 -23.77
C HIS A 920 -1.38 2.15 -24.02
N LEU A 921 -1.12 1.38 -22.96
CA LEU A 921 -0.29 0.18 -23.04
C LEU A 921 -0.92 -0.80 -24.05
N ALA A 922 -0.08 -1.39 -24.90
CA ALA A 922 -0.50 -2.27 -26.00
C ALA A 922 -1.52 -1.66 -26.99
N GLY A 923 -1.71 -0.34 -27.01
CA GLY A 923 -2.67 0.32 -27.92
C GLY A 923 -4.14 0.02 -27.61
N LEU A 924 -4.45 -0.55 -26.44
CA LEU A 924 -5.82 -0.89 -26.06
C LEU A 924 -6.65 0.36 -25.78
N ASN A 925 -7.91 0.36 -26.20
CA ASN A 925 -8.84 1.45 -25.91
C ASN A 925 -9.58 1.18 -24.59
N PRO A 926 -9.35 1.97 -23.51
CA PRO A 926 -10.00 1.76 -22.21
C PRO A 926 -11.52 1.87 -22.30
N ARG A 927 -12.03 2.78 -23.16
CA ARG A 927 -13.46 2.96 -23.34
C ARG A 927 -14.10 1.70 -23.89
N ALA A 928 -13.46 1.02 -24.84
CA ALA A 928 -13.97 -0.22 -25.41
C ALA A 928 -13.92 -1.38 -24.40
N PHE A 929 -12.83 -1.45 -23.63
CA PHE A 929 -12.66 -2.46 -22.58
C PHE A 929 -13.73 -2.38 -21.49
N ARG A 930 -14.10 -1.17 -21.04
CA ARG A 930 -15.09 -0.96 -19.97
C ARG A 930 -16.55 -1.10 -20.41
N LEU A 931 -16.82 -1.24 -21.71
CA LEU A 931 -18.18 -1.48 -22.19
C LEU A 931 -18.65 -2.86 -21.78
N LEU A 932 -19.96 -2.97 -21.53
CA LEU A 932 -20.64 -4.23 -21.27
C LEU A 932 -20.29 -5.27 -22.34
N GLN A 933 -19.69 -6.37 -21.90
CA GLN A 933 -19.48 -7.55 -22.73
C GLN A 933 -20.70 -8.46 -22.57
N SER A 934 -21.24 -8.95 -23.68
CA SER A 934 -22.36 -9.88 -23.66
C SER A 934 -22.23 -10.80 -24.87
N GLU A 935 -22.13 -12.10 -24.63
CA GLU A 935 -22.09 -13.09 -25.71
C GLU A 935 -23.39 -13.11 -26.53
N ARG A 936 -24.51 -12.74 -25.87
CA ARG A 936 -25.83 -12.71 -26.48
C ARG A 936 -26.24 -11.30 -26.86
N ARG A 937 -26.82 -11.15 -28.05
CA ARG A 937 -27.46 -9.89 -28.45
C ARG A 937 -28.81 -9.76 -27.76
N LEU A 938 -28.84 -9.02 -26.66
CA LEU A 938 -30.08 -8.71 -25.93
C LEU A 938 -30.66 -7.38 -26.41
N LEU A 939 -31.97 -7.21 -26.28
CA LEU A 939 -32.67 -5.91 -26.45
C LEU A 939 -32.39 -5.01 -25.23
N GLN A 940 -31.11 -4.75 -24.95
CA GLN A 940 -30.64 -3.79 -23.96
C GLN A 940 -29.41 -3.10 -24.47
N ASN A 941 -29.45 -1.78 -24.50
CA ASN A 941 -28.26 -1.00 -24.75
C ASN A 941 -27.41 -0.91 -23.46
N ALA A 942 -26.11 -0.70 -23.66
CA ALA A 942 -25.22 -0.28 -22.59
C ALA A 942 -25.65 1.12 -22.12
N VAL A 943 -25.86 1.30 -20.81
CA VAL A 943 -26.36 2.55 -20.20
C VAL A 943 -25.19 3.45 -19.82
N ARG A 944 -24.00 2.86 -19.57
CA ARG A 944 -22.83 3.51 -18.96
C ARG A 944 -23.25 4.06 -17.58
N ASN A 945 -22.51 4.99 -16.96
CA ASN A 945 -22.73 5.51 -15.58
C ASN A 945 -21.79 4.97 -14.49
N VAL A 946 -20.69 4.33 -14.87
CA VAL A 946 -19.55 4.09 -13.98
C VAL A 946 -18.30 4.67 -14.64
N LEU A 947 -17.52 5.42 -13.86
CA LEU A 947 -16.24 5.99 -14.31
C LEU A 947 -15.10 5.02 -14.06
N ASP A 948 -14.06 5.10 -14.89
CA ASP A 948 -12.85 4.30 -14.72
C ASP A 948 -11.83 5.05 -13.85
N GLY A 949 -11.82 4.75 -12.55
CA GLY A 949 -10.91 5.36 -11.57
C GLY A 949 -9.42 5.18 -11.93
N GLU A 950 -9.04 4.04 -12.49
CA GLU A 950 -7.67 3.76 -12.92
C GLU A 950 -7.22 4.66 -14.08
N LEU A 951 -8.14 4.95 -15.02
CA LEU A 951 -7.88 5.89 -16.09
C LEU A 951 -7.80 7.33 -15.56
N LEU A 952 -8.71 7.70 -14.66
CA LEU A 952 -8.72 9.02 -14.02
C LEU A 952 -7.45 9.27 -13.19
N GLY A 953 -6.93 8.25 -12.51
CA GLY A 953 -5.66 8.30 -11.76
C GLY A 953 -4.47 8.68 -12.64
N ARG A 954 -4.51 8.38 -13.95
CA ARG A 954 -3.47 8.84 -14.90
C ARG A 954 -3.43 10.36 -15.03
N TYR A 955 -4.49 11.09 -14.70
CA TYR A 955 -4.45 12.55 -14.67
C TYR A 955 -3.47 13.07 -13.61
N LEU A 956 -3.40 12.43 -12.45
CA LEU A 956 -2.44 12.76 -11.38
C LEU A 956 -0.98 12.49 -11.82
N TYR A 957 -0.79 11.53 -12.72
CA TYR A 957 0.51 11.20 -13.27
C TYR A 957 1.05 12.25 -14.25
N LEU A 958 0.18 12.99 -14.95
CA LEU A 958 0.58 13.99 -15.93
C LEU A 958 1.33 15.17 -15.30
N SER A 959 2.10 15.88 -16.12
CA SER A 959 2.77 17.11 -15.72
C SER A 959 1.78 18.27 -15.54
N ALA A 960 2.15 19.30 -14.78
CA ALA A 960 1.28 20.46 -14.55
C ALA A 960 0.85 21.14 -15.86
N MET A 961 1.73 21.18 -16.86
CA MET A 961 1.44 21.74 -18.18
C MET A 961 0.42 20.90 -18.96
N GLU A 962 0.63 19.58 -19.04
CA GLU A 962 -0.31 18.65 -19.70
C GLU A 962 -1.69 18.66 -18.99
N ARG A 963 -1.70 18.71 -17.65
CA ARG A 963 -2.93 18.82 -16.84
C ARG A 963 -3.70 20.10 -17.15
N ALA A 964 -3.01 21.22 -17.29
CA ALA A 964 -3.60 22.52 -17.64
C ALA A 964 -4.17 22.53 -19.06
N GLU A 965 -3.48 21.93 -20.03
CA GLU A 965 -3.96 21.81 -21.41
C GLU A 965 -5.23 20.96 -21.51
N LEU A 966 -5.27 19.82 -20.82
CA LEU A 966 -6.45 18.97 -20.77
C LEU A 966 -7.62 19.67 -20.08
N ALA A 967 -7.38 20.34 -18.95
CA ALA A 967 -8.43 21.09 -18.25
C ALA A 967 -9.03 22.20 -19.14
N LYS A 968 -8.19 22.93 -19.89
CA LYS A 968 -8.62 23.93 -20.87
C LYS A 968 -9.48 23.33 -21.99
N LYS A 969 -9.11 22.16 -22.52
CA LYS A 969 -9.91 21.46 -23.55
C LYS A 969 -11.31 21.06 -23.05
N ILE A 970 -11.43 20.75 -21.76
CA ILE A 970 -12.71 20.37 -21.13
C ILE A 970 -13.52 21.61 -20.71
N GLY A 971 -12.90 22.80 -20.63
CA GLY A 971 -13.53 24.02 -20.14
C GLY A 971 -13.59 24.10 -18.61
N THR A 972 -12.60 23.53 -17.92
CA THR A 972 -12.50 23.52 -16.44
C THR A 972 -11.10 23.92 -15.97
N THR A 973 -10.91 24.10 -14.67
CA THR A 973 -9.59 24.37 -14.08
C THR A 973 -8.96 23.08 -13.50
N PRO A 974 -7.63 22.94 -13.53
CA PRO A 974 -6.94 21.78 -12.93
C PRO A 974 -7.25 21.60 -11.45
N GLU A 975 -7.39 22.70 -10.71
CA GLU A 975 -7.67 22.68 -9.27
C GLU A 975 -8.99 21.97 -8.95
N ILE A 976 -10.06 22.26 -9.71
CA ILE A 976 -11.38 21.63 -9.51
C ILE A 976 -11.29 20.11 -9.77
N ILE A 977 -10.54 19.70 -10.80
CA ILE A 977 -10.35 18.29 -11.11
C ILE A 977 -9.56 17.60 -10.00
N LEU A 978 -8.47 18.23 -9.53
CA LEU A 978 -7.67 17.69 -8.44
C LEU A 978 -8.48 17.59 -7.14
N ASP A 979 -9.30 18.59 -6.82
CA ASP A 979 -10.17 18.55 -5.65
C ASP A 979 -11.18 17.39 -5.72
N ASP A 980 -11.80 17.16 -6.88
CA ASP A 980 -12.71 16.02 -7.07
C ASP A 980 -11.99 14.66 -6.91
N LEU A 981 -10.83 14.49 -7.54
CA LEU A 981 -10.07 13.22 -7.51
C LEU A 981 -9.50 12.93 -6.11
N LEU A 982 -8.88 13.92 -5.48
CA LEU A 982 -8.28 13.77 -4.15
C LEU A 982 -9.34 13.59 -3.06
N GLU A 983 -10.54 14.16 -3.23
CA GLU A 983 -11.65 13.91 -2.32
C GLU A 983 -12.17 12.46 -2.42
N ILE A 984 -12.20 11.87 -3.63
CA ILE A 984 -12.53 10.45 -3.81
C ILE A 984 -11.51 9.57 -3.07
N ASP A 985 -10.21 9.82 -3.23
CA ASP A 985 -9.15 9.06 -2.55
C ASP A 985 -9.25 9.22 -1.02
N ARG A 986 -9.60 10.42 -0.53
CA ARG A 986 -9.76 10.70 0.90
C ARG A 986 -10.95 9.96 1.51
N VAL A 987 -12.10 9.96 0.84
CA VAL A 987 -13.34 9.33 1.33
C VAL A 987 -13.23 7.79 1.32
N THR A 988 -12.41 7.25 0.42
CA THR A 988 -12.18 5.81 0.27
C THR A 988 -11.01 5.26 1.09
N ALA A 989 -10.34 6.11 1.88
CA ALA A 989 -9.23 5.72 2.76
C ALA A 989 -9.73 4.95 4.00
N HIS A 990 -10.14 3.70 3.78
CA HIS A 990 -10.51 2.70 4.80
C HIS A 990 -9.52 1.52 4.80
N PHE A 991 -9.59 0.75 5.90
CA PHE A 991 -8.76 -0.43 6.21
C PHE A 991 -7.30 -0.15 6.53
#